data_AF-L7MJJ6-F1
#
_entry.id   AF-L7MJJ6-F1
#
_cell.length_a   1.000
_cell.length_b   1.000
_cell.length_c   1.000
_cell.angle_alpha   90.00
_cell.angle_beta   90.00
_cell.angle_gamma   90.00
#
_symmetry.space_group_name_H-M   'P 1'
#
loop_
_entity.id
_entity.type
_entity.pdbx_description
1 polymer ?
#
loop_
_entity_poly.entity_id
_entity_poly.type
_entity_poly.pdbx_seq_one_letter_code
_entity_poly.pdbx_strand_id
1 'polypeptide(L)'
;TSGTCMDGALRLQQRMASGNQSRYPWRWSLERLLRGLNTERACSANAFTECWLIEQLVLWNHALRPARLALTELEPGKLCLRSYDSREGPSGSGNENDGAFLMAWLPRQHFCIHEVRVHDRTHVERLSFVASFIVGPAPNLRRVVLRPSYRLEPEGGFLDAFGPPQCLRDLSLTHVQITDSIALKVAEVLRANASTLHTVALVGNQLSPEAACTLLLALVACEQLRDLSLQDSTDSSACDAMAELFRSNRTLQKLTLVGLGKAGMTCKHFDSSGRRRVCVHCLKDMFAALGSVLCFQELTLVSTPIKGLMGTTLAHFLKMHHSMVTLSLEGCTVDSEGAVQIAEALSTNCTLEHLRLPHCTFEGDVVNKLCSAMATNKNLKNLVLPQFFTSSNPIEEGGPTVDLLKRVCAGRVYFPLSVSLSSYLSPALAEGLSCASKLKICHWAVVNDAFYAMYSSLSLNSSLQCLHIDYMGGAYTAAESESVLNAMCVALTACGRFHTFHLNLQRSFNDVEEVIPLREIFNALATNPRLRKLSVGVTRLDHKAAQLLSSFVPQCKRSLVELRIKSCDTIPQAASSVVLAMVKKNAFLSKVTLRCAAWEEGMRSTAALDVALERNVGLLNKAARFVKSMDSEGGPGALANEHGCAAAFDELWNTAALKEHLARLFGKLEHEVLQAITKARCYLQENYMVYAGIVQASVVCEAIDGSTQLDALNPDCWRAVAQYLKLSDVKASDL
;
A
#
# COMPACT_ATOMS: atom_id res chain seq x y z
N THR A 1 -27.88 -18.32 24.79
CA THR A 1 -27.46 -19.29 25.81
C THR A 1 -26.10 -18.89 26.34
N SER A 2 -26.14 -18.11 27.41
CA SER A 2 -25.02 -17.49 28.10
C SER A 2 -24.33 -18.50 29.02
N GLY A 3 -23.08 -18.84 28.73
CA GLY A 3 -22.22 -19.59 29.66
C GLY A 3 -21.29 -20.57 28.95
N THR A 4 -20.17 -20.08 28.37
CA THR A 4 -18.96 -20.90 28.12
C THR A 4 -17.68 -20.10 27.79
N CYS A 5 -17.71 -18.78 27.51
CA CYS A 5 -16.46 -18.03 27.25
C CYS A 5 -15.69 -17.57 28.51
N MET A 6 -16.31 -17.51 29.70
CA MET A 6 -15.63 -17.10 30.94
C MET A 6 -14.68 -18.17 31.52
N ASP A 7 -14.76 -19.41 31.06
CA ASP A 7 -14.02 -20.52 31.64
C ASP A 7 -12.66 -20.75 30.96
N GLY A 8 -12.34 -20.04 29.87
CA GLY A 8 -11.09 -20.23 29.12
C GLY A 8 -9.87 -19.67 29.85
N ALA A 9 -9.94 -18.42 30.30
CA ALA A 9 -8.85 -17.78 31.05
C ALA A 9 -8.73 -18.35 32.47
N LEU A 10 -9.84 -18.71 33.10
CA LEU A 10 -9.87 -19.32 34.43
C LEU A 10 -9.45 -20.80 34.41
N ARG A 11 -9.84 -21.61 33.40
CA ARG A 11 -9.29 -22.97 33.23
C ARG A 11 -7.87 -22.97 32.71
N LEU A 12 -7.41 -21.97 31.92
CA LEU A 12 -5.99 -21.80 31.64
C LEU A 12 -5.26 -21.39 32.93
N GLN A 13 -5.71 -20.38 33.68
CA GLN A 13 -5.11 -19.99 34.95
C GLN A 13 -5.11 -21.14 35.96
N GLN A 14 -6.17 -21.96 36.04
CA GLN A 14 -6.28 -23.12 36.92
C GLN A 14 -5.48 -24.34 36.42
N ARG A 15 -5.43 -24.62 35.11
CA ARG A 15 -4.52 -25.66 34.52
C ARG A 15 -3.05 -25.23 34.56
N MET A 16 -2.76 -23.93 34.45
CA MET A 16 -1.43 -23.34 34.60
C MET A 16 -1.02 -23.17 36.07
N ALA A 17 -1.97 -23.15 37.01
CA ALA A 17 -1.70 -23.18 38.46
C ALA A 17 -1.50 -24.60 39.01
N SER A 18 -2.10 -25.62 38.38
CA SER A 18 -2.02 -27.03 38.82
C SER A 18 -0.91 -27.86 38.15
N GLY A 19 -0.22 -27.30 37.15
CA GLY A 19 0.85 -27.98 36.41
C GLY A 19 2.26 -27.55 36.85
N ASN A 20 3.12 -28.54 37.07
CA ASN A 20 4.55 -28.44 37.38
C ASN A 20 5.22 -27.19 36.77
N GLN A 21 5.78 -26.31 37.61
CA GLN A 21 6.44 -25.05 37.23
C GLN A 21 7.58 -25.23 36.19
N SER A 22 8.07 -26.45 35.99
CA SER A 22 9.06 -26.82 34.98
C SER A 22 8.53 -26.86 33.53
N ARG A 23 7.20 -26.84 33.31
CA ARG A 23 6.59 -26.96 31.97
C ARG A 23 6.36 -25.63 31.23
N TYR A 24 6.39 -24.48 31.90
CA TYR A 24 6.00 -23.18 31.30
C TYR A 24 6.93 -22.01 31.68
N PRO A 25 8.18 -21.97 31.18
CA PRO A 25 9.20 -20.97 31.57
C PRO A 25 8.88 -19.51 31.21
N TRP A 26 8.06 -19.25 30.18
CA TRP A 26 7.70 -17.89 29.71
C TRP A 26 6.50 -17.26 30.46
N ARG A 27 5.93 -17.93 31.47
CA ARG A 27 4.80 -17.39 32.25
C ARG A 27 5.09 -16.04 32.91
N TRP A 28 6.31 -15.88 33.43
CA TRP A 28 6.72 -14.67 34.16
C TRP A 28 6.97 -13.49 33.22
N SER A 29 7.35 -13.73 31.96
CA SER A 29 7.52 -12.68 30.98
C SER A 29 6.15 -12.12 30.55
N LEU A 30 5.14 -12.96 30.33
CA LEU A 30 3.78 -12.49 29.98
C LEU A 30 3.11 -11.65 31.09
N GLU A 31 3.13 -12.12 32.34
CA GLU A 31 2.57 -11.34 33.47
C GLU A 31 3.31 -10.02 33.68
N ARG A 32 4.63 -9.99 33.44
CA ARG A 32 5.45 -8.78 33.47
C ARG A 32 5.15 -7.85 32.30
N LEU A 33 4.93 -8.39 31.09
CA LEU A 33 4.59 -7.64 29.88
C LEU A 33 3.25 -6.92 30.03
N LEU A 34 2.25 -7.62 30.57
CA LEU A 34 0.88 -7.11 30.70
C LEU A 34 0.61 -6.39 32.03
N ARG A 35 1.64 -6.21 32.87
CA ARG A 35 1.48 -5.61 34.20
C ARG A 35 0.95 -4.18 34.10
N GLY A 36 -0.15 -3.90 34.77
CA GLY A 36 -0.80 -2.58 34.77
C GLY A 36 -1.77 -2.35 33.60
N LEU A 37 -1.96 -3.33 32.71
CA LEU A 37 -3.03 -3.31 31.71
C LEU A 37 -4.28 -4.02 32.23
N ASN A 38 -5.44 -3.52 31.82
CA ASN A 38 -6.72 -4.16 32.14
C ASN A 38 -7.02 -5.29 31.15
N THR A 39 -6.46 -6.48 31.41
CA THR A 39 -6.60 -7.66 30.54
C THR A 39 -7.90 -8.44 30.78
N GLU A 40 -8.62 -8.13 31.86
CA GLU A 40 -9.86 -8.82 32.26
C GLU A 40 -11.13 -8.12 31.74
N ARG A 41 -11.01 -6.83 31.37
CA ARG A 41 -12.15 -6.08 30.85
C ARG A 41 -12.51 -6.57 29.45
N ALA A 42 -13.72 -7.14 29.33
CA ALA A 42 -14.25 -7.60 28.05
C ALA A 42 -14.30 -6.47 27.00
N CYS A 43 -14.30 -6.87 25.73
CA CYS A 43 -14.47 -5.96 24.61
C CYS A 43 -15.80 -5.19 24.72
N SER A 44 -15.74 -3.86 24.71
CA SER A 44 -16.94 -3.00 24.68
C SER A 44 -17.45 -2.73 23.26
N ALA A 45 -16.80 -3.30 22.24
CA ALA A 45 -17.19 -3.06 20.86
C ALA A 45 -18.53 -3.72 20.53
N ASN A 46 -19.48 -2.93 20.05
CA ASN A 46 -20.72 -3.42 19.45
C ASN A 46 -21.06 -2.59 18.19
N ALA A 47 -22.27 -2.72 17.65
CA ALA A 47 -22.67 -2.00 16.44
C ALA A 47 -22.66 -0.46 16.59
N PHE A 48 -22.69 0.05 17.81
CA PHE A 48 -22.87 1.48 18.13
C PHE A 48 -21.74 2.06 18.99
N THR A 49 -21.01 1.24 19.76
CA THR A 49 -19.94 1.67 20.66
C THR A 49 -18.60 1.06 20.26
N GLU A 50 -17.56 1.88 20.30
CA GLU A 50 -16.19 1.45 20.03
C GLU A 50 -15.56 0.73 21.24
N CYS A 51 -14.48 -0.02 20.98
CA CYS A 51 -13.77 -0.67 22.07
C CYS A 51 -12.97 0.35 22.88
N TRP A 52 -13.04 0.27 24.21
CA TRP A 52 -12.18 1.05 25.13
C TRP A 52 -10.67 0.89 24.84
N LEU A 53 -10.27 -0.22 24.20
CA LEU A 53 -8.90 -0.52 23.80
C LEU A 53 -8.32 0.55 22.85
N ILE A 54 -9.17 1.21 22.05
CA ILE A 54 -8.78 2.26 21.10
C ILE A 54 -8.19 3.48 21.83
N GLU A 55 -8.74 3.83 22.99
CA GLU A 55 -8.26 4.97 23.79
C GLU A 55 -6.93 4.64 24.48
N GLN A 56 -6.64 3.35 24.69
CA GLN A 56 -5.46 2.87 25.38
C GLN A 56 -4.38 2.29 24.44
N LEU A 57 -4.49 2.50 23.13
CA LEU A 57 -3.54 1.94 22.15
C LEU A 57 -2.08 2.28 22.46
N VAL A 58 -1.79 3.48 22.97
CA VAL A 58 -0.42 3.89 23.33
C VAL A 58 0.13 3.05 24.48
N LEU A 59 -0.68 2.80 25.51
CA LEU A 59 -0.32 1.99 26.67
C LEU A 59 -0.14 0.52 26.27
N TRP A 60 -1.08 -0.01 25.48
CA TRP A 60 -1.01 -1.38 24.97
C TRP A 60 0.19 -1.58 24.05
N ASN A 61 0.46 -0.67 23.12
CA ASN A 61 1.62 -0.77 22.24
C ASN A 61 2.94 -0.67 23.02
N HIS A 62 2.98 0.07 24.13
CA HIS A 62 4.16 0.09 25.00
C HIS A 62 4.42 -1.28 25.64
N ALA A 63 3.38 -1.94 26.12
CA ALA A 63 3.44 -3.28 26.72
C ALA A 63 3.69 -4.41 25.70
N LEU A 64 3.15 -4.29 24.49
CA LEU A 64 3.29 -5.26 23.40
C LEU A 64 4.66 -5.18 22.71
N ARG A 65 5.36 -4.05 22.83
CA ARG A 65 6.64 -3.80 22.18
C ARG A 65 7.73 -4.83 22.48
N PRO A 66 7.94 -5.29 23.74
CA PRO A 66 8.97 -6.30 24.01
C PRO A 66 8.59 -7.70 23.52
N ALA A 67 7.32 -7.93 23.18
CA ALA A 67 6.83 -9.11 22.45
C ALA A 67 6.79 -8.88 20.92
N ARG A 68 7.33 -7.74 20.43
CA ARG A 68 7.39 -7.35 19.02
C ARG A 68 6.02 -7.28 18.33
N LEU A 69 4.99 -6.84 19.06
CA LEU A 69 3.65 -6.63 18.54
C LEU A 69 3.22 -5.17 18.63
N ALA A 70 2.25 -4.78 17.79
CA ALA A 70 1.57 -3.51 17.81
C ALA A 70 0.09 -3.66 17.44
N LEU A 71 -0.77 -2.90 18.10
CA LEU A 71 -2.16 -2.68 17.73
C LEU A 71 -2.28 -1.37 16.95
N THR A 72 -2.97 -1.46 15.82
CA THR A 72 -3.17 -0.33 14.92
C THR A 72 -4.63 -0.19 14.56
N GLU A 73 -5.12 1.04 14.55
CA GLU A 73 -6.47 1.31 14.08
C GLU A 73 -6.42 1.64 12.57
N LEU A 74 -6.87 0.71 11.73
CA LEU A 74 -6.85 0.90 10.28
C LEU A 74 -8.06 1.71 9.80
N GLU A 75 -9.21 1.46 10.41
CA GLU A 75 -10.47 2.17 10.20
C GLU A 75 -11.07 2.46 11.58
N PRO A 76 -11.89 3.52 11.75
CA PRO A 76 -12.55 3.82 13.01
C PRO A 76 -13.27 2.57 13.58
N GLY A 77 -12.85 2.11 14.75
CA GLY A 77 -13.40 0.94 15.45
C GLY A 77 -12.79 -0.41 15.08
N LYS A 78 -11.95 -0.49 14.05
CA LYS A 78 -11.36 -1.76 13.55
C LYS A 78 -9.86 -1.82 13.78
N LEU A 79 -9.46 -2.72 14.68
CA LEU A 79 -8.08 -2.92 15.06
C LEU A 79 -7.41 -4.03 14.23
N CYS A 80 -6.12 -3.81 13.98
CA CYS A 80 -5.19 -4.76 13.38
C CYS A 80 -4.06 -5.02 14.37
N LEU A 81 -3.85 -6.28 14.72
CA LEU A 81 -2.73 -6.74 15.51
C LEU A 81 -1.62 -7.19 14.56
N ARG A 82 -0.46 -6.53 14.63
CA ARG A 82 0.66 -6.79 13.73
C ARG A 82 1.94 -7.11 14.48
N SER A 83 2.79 -7.95 13.90
CA SER A 83 4.18 -8.08 14.35
C SER A 83 5.09 -7.09 13.62
N TYR A 84 6.18 -6.69 14.26
CA TYR A 84 7.28 -6.00 13.58
C TYR A 84 8.04 -6.99 12.68
N ASP A 85 8.72 -6.49 11.65
CA ASP A 85 9.51 -7.30 10.71
C ASP A 85 10.87 -7.69 11.32
N SER A 86 11.28 -8.95 11.18
CA SER A 86 12.44 -9.56 11.84
C SER A 86 13.80 -9.13 11.28
N ARG A 87 13.88 -8.08 10.44
CA ARG A 87 15.17 -7.49 10.06
C ARG A 87 15.82 -6.73 11.22
N GLU A 88 15.03 -6.33 12.22
CA GLU A 88 15.47 -5.49 13.34
C GLU A 88 14.97 -6.03 14.68
N GLY A 89 15.64 -7.05 15.20
CA GLY A 89 15.48 -7.44 16.60
C GLY A 89 16.64 -8.31 17.06
N PRO A 90 17.12 -8.17 18.30
CA PRO A 90 18.13 -9.08 18.82
C PRO A 90 17.56 -10.50 18.77
N SER A 91 18.25 -11.41 18.09
CA SER A 91 18.11 -12.84 18.32
C SER A 91 18.18 -13.06 19.84
N GLY A 92 17.07 -13.47 20.46
CA GLY A 92 17.06 -13.85 21.88
C GLY A 92 16.38 -12.91 22.88
N SER A 93 15.28 -12.22 22.56
CA SER A 93 14.50 -11.50 23.60
C SER A 93 13.67 -12.41 24.53
N GLY A 94 13.72 -13.74 24.36
CA GLY A 94 13.03 -14.72 25.22
C GLY A 94 11.49 -14.72 25.14
N ASN A 95 10.88 -13.67 24.59
CA ASN A 95 9.43 -13.43 24.57
C ASN A 95 8.75 -13.85 23.25
N GLU A 96 9.40 -14.66 22.40
CA GLU A 96 8.84 -15.07 21.09
C GLU A 96 7.55 -15.88 21.25
N ASN A 97 7.48 -16.72 22.29
CA ASN A 97 6.28 -17.47 22.65
C ASN A 97 5.18 -16.55 23.17
N ASP A 98 5.54 -15.49 23.90
CA ASP A 98 4.58 -14.49 24.38
C ASP A 98 3.95 -13.74 23.21
N GLY A 99 4.74 -13.35 22.21
CA GLY A 99 4.25 -12.72 20.99
C GLY A 99 3.32 -13.62 20.19
N ALA A 100 3.69 -14.89 19.97
CA ALA A 100 2.82 -15.85 19.29
C ALA A 100 1.51 -16.10 20.07
N PHE A 101 1.59 -16.21 21.40
CA PHE A 101 0.41 -16.35 22.26
C PHE A 101 -0.51 -15.14 22.20
N LEU A 102 0.02 -13.92 22.35
CA LEU A 102 -0.77 -12.70 22.28
C LEU A 102 -1.45 -12.54 20.93
N MET A 103 -0.79 -12.95 19.83
CA MET A 103 -1.40 -12.90 18.49
C MET A 103 -2.58 -13.83 18.30
N ALA A 104 -2.57 -14.99 18.95
CA ALA A 104 -3.71 -15.89 18.93
C ALA A 104 -4.76 -15.53 20.01
N TRP A 105 -4.35 -15.11 21.20
CA TRP A 105 -5.25 -14.86 22.33
C TRP A 105 -6.05 -13.55 22.21
N LEU A 106 -5.41 -12.43 21.83
CA LEU A 106 -6.06 -11.11 21.80
C LEU A 106 -7.31 -11.04 20.90
N PRO A 107 -7.31 -11.58 19.67
CA PRO A 107 -8.49 -11.57 18.80
C PRO A 107 -9.70 -12.35 19.36
N ARG A 108 -9.48 -13.21 20.37
CA ARG A 108 -10.56 -13.94 21.06
C ARG A 108 -11.18 -13.12 22.19
N GLN A 109 -10.39 -12.27 22.84
CA GLN A 109 -10.87 -11.37 23.89
C GLN A 109 -11.49 -10.10 23.31
N HIS A 110 -10.91 -9.59 22.22
CA HIS A 110 -11.28 -8.32 21.61
C HIS A 110 -11.83 -8.50 20.20
N PHE A 111 -13.16 -8.51 20.10
CA PHE A 111 -13.90 -8.62 18.84
C PHE A 111 -13.66 -7.47 17.85
N CYS A 112 -13.14 -6.33 18.33
CA CYS A 112 -12.71 -5.22 17.48
C CYS A 112 -11.43 -5.51 16.68
N ILE A 113 -10.68 -6.58 17.04
CA ILE A 113 -9.51 -7.01 16.28
C ILE A 113 -9.99 -7.89 15.12
N HIS A 114 -10.04 -7.29 13.93
CA HIS A 114 -10.52 -7.97 12.72
C HIS A 114 -9.38 -8.47 11.82
N GLU A 115 -8.16 -8.00 12.06
CA GLU A 115 -7.00 -8.30 11.23
C GLU A 115 -5.79 -8.71 12.08
N VAL A 116 -5.12 -9.79 11.69
CA VAL A 116 -3.82 -10.20 12.23
C VAL A 116 -2.79 -10.23 11.11
N ARG A 117 -1.69 -9.48 11.26
CA ARG A 117 -0.55 -9.46 10.34
C ARG A 117 0.71 -9.97 11.01
N VAL A 118 1.25 -11.08 10.51
CA VAL A 118 2.51 -11.64 11.01
C VAL A 118 3.60 -11.51 9.96
N HIS A 119 4.60 -10.71 10.26
CA HIS A 119 5.81 -10.51 9.48
C HIS A 119 7.04 -11.16 10.12
N ASP A 120 7.04 -11.34 11.45
CA ASP A 120 8.16 -11.96 12.18
C ASP A 120 8.12 -13.47 11.99
N ARG A 121 9.22 -14.02 11.47
CA ARG A 121 9.40 -15.45 11.26
C ARG A 121 9.21 -16.26 12.55
N THR A 122 9.78 -15.77 13.66
CA THR A 122 9.77 -16.50 14.94
C THR A 122 8.36 -16.69 15.45
N HIS A 123 7.51 -15.68 15.30
CA HIS A 123 6.11 -15.80 15.69
C HIS A 123 5.37 -16.84 14.84
N VAL A 124 5.58 -16.89 13.53
CA VAL A 124 4.93 -17.90 12.67
C VAL A 124 5.34 -19.32 13.05
N GLU A 125 6.62 -19.55 13.34
CA GLU A 125 7.13 -20.85 13.82
C GLU A 125 6.47 -21.26 15.15
N ARG A 126 6.32 -20.31 16.08
CA ARG A 126 5.75 -20.57 17.41
C ARG A 126 4.23 -20.65 17.42
N LEU A 127 3.51 -20.19 16.38
CA LEU A 127 2.05 -20.28 16.33
C LEU A 127 1.57 -21.74 16.44
N SER A 128 2.24 -22.68 15.78
CA SER A 128 1.89 -24.12 15.85
C SER A 128 2.01 -24.66 17.26
N PHE A 129 3.11 -24.31 17.95
CA PHE A 129 3.32 -24.66 19.34
C PHE A 129 2.21 -24.07 20.23
N VAL A 130 1.86 -22.80 20.02
CA VAL A 130 0.88 -22.09 20.86
C VAL A 130 -0.57 -22.53 20.59
N ALA A 131 -0.87 -23.04 19.40
CA ALA A 131 -2.19 -23.55 19.04
C ALA A 131 -2.71 -24.59 20.04
N SER A 132 -1.81 -25.44 20.58
CA SER A 132 -2.15 -26.46 21.57
C SER A 132 -2.67 -25.91 22.91
N PHE A 133 -2.39 -24.65 23.22
CA PHE A 133 -2.76 -24.01 24.49
C PHE A 133 -4.00 -23.13 24.37
N ILE A 134 -4.53 -22.92 23.17
CA ILE A 134 -5.65 -22.00 22.94
C ILE A 134 -6.86 -22.78 22.46
N VAL A 135 -8.01 -22.51 23.09
CA VAL A 135 -9.27 -23.21 22.80
C VAL A 135 -10.28 -22.24 22.18
N GLY A 136 -10.97 -22.72 21.14
CA GLY A 136 -12.05 -22.01 20.45
C GLY A 136 -11.58 -21.10 19.29
N PRO A 137 -12.46 -20.76 18.34
CA PRO A 137 -12.12 -19.91 17.20
C PRO A 137 -12.07 -18.42 17.58
N ALA A 138 -11.34 -17.62 16.81
CA ALA A 138 -11.44 -16.15 16.85
C ALA A 138 -12.66 -15.70 16.01
N PRO A 139 -13.81 -15.34 16.62
CA PRO A 139 -15.09 -15.31 15.91
C PRO A 139 -15.24 -14.14 14.92
N ASN A 140 -14.56 -13.02 15.18
CA ASN A 140 -14.65 -11.80 14.38
C ASN A 140 -13.39 -11.52 13.54
N LEU A 141 -12.47 -12.48 13.47
CA LEU A 141 -11.26 -12.36 12.67
C LEU A 141 -11.62 -12.50 11.18
N ARG A 142 -11.46 -11.40 10.44
CA ARG A 142 -11.83 -11.31 9.02
C ARG A 142 -10.62 -11.39 8.09
N ARG A 143 -9.43 -11.05 8.57
CA ARG A 143 -8.22 -11.03 7.75
C ARG A 143 -7.03 -11.61 8.50
N VAL A 144 -6.35 -12.56 7.87
CA VAL A 144 -5.11 -13.15 8.35
C VAL A 144 -4.06 -12.99 7.27
N VAL A 145 -2.95 -12.32 7.60
CA VAL A 145 -1.85 -12.03 6.68
C VAL A 145 -0.56 -12.53 7.30
N LEU A 146 -0.01 -13.61 6.78
CA LEU A 146 1.30 -14.13 7.13
C LEU A 146 2.26 -13.86 5.97
N ARG A 147 3.21 -12.95 6.17
CA ARG A 147 4.25 -12.60 5.20
C ARG A 147 5.61 -12.54 5.87
N PRO A 148 6.22 -13.68 6.23
CA PRO A 148 7.59 -13.69 6.70
C PRO A 148 8.53 -13.10 5.64
N SER A 149 9.55 -12.37 6.10
CA SER A 149 10.54 -11.73 5.22
C SER A 149 11.39 -12.69 4.40
N TYR A 150 11.47 -13.95 4.83
CA TYR A 150 12.14 -15.04 4.14
C TYR A 150 11.22 -16.24 4.10
N ARG A 151 11.50 -17.17 3.18
CA ARG A 151 10.74 -18.41 3.08
C ARG A 151 10.85 -19.18 4.40
N LEU A 152 9.70 -19.53 4.96
CA LEU A 152 9.59 -20.30 6.18
C LEU A 152 8.86 -21.62 5.94
N GLU A 153 9.38 -22.73 6.45
CA GLU A 153 8.66 -24.01 6.59
C GLU A 153 8.08 -24.09 8.01
N PRO A 154 6.81 -23.69 8.25
CA PRO A 154 6.22 -23.83 9.57
C PRO A 154 5.86 -25.29 9.86
N GLU A 155 5.90 -25.68 11.13
CA GLU A 155 5.28 -26.93 11.56
C GLU A 155 3.76 -26.90 11.28
N GLY A 156 3.17 -28.06 10.99
CA GLY A 156 1.72 -28.17 10.80
C GLY A 156 0.94 -27.59 11.99
N GLY A 157 -0.10 -26.81 11.71
CA GLY A 157 -1.00 -26.28 12.76
C GLY A 157 -0.88 -24.80 13.10
N PHE A 158 -0.05 -24.00 12.41
CA PHE A 158 0.04 -22.56 12.68
C PHE A 158 -1.30 -21.83 12.49
N LEU A 159 -2.18 -22.34 11.61
CA LEU A 159 -3.53 -21.81 11.44
C LEU A 159 -4.50 -22.28 12.54
N ASP A 160 -4.25 -23.43 13.19
CA ASP A 160 -5.05 -23.90 14.32
C ASP A 160 -4.97 -22.94 15.50
N ALA A 161 -3.90 -22.14 15.59
CA ALA A 161 -3.77 -21.07 16.57
C ALA A 161 -4.92 -20.06 16.49
N PHE A 162 -5.58 -19.88 15.34
CA PHE A 162 -6.73 -19.01 15.16
C PHE A 162 -8.09 -19.77 15.24
N GLY A 163 -8.04 -21.10 15.39
CA GLY A 163 -9.16 -22.03 15.17
C GLY A 163 -9.57 -22.07 13.69
N PRO A 164 -10.60 -22.83 13.28
CA PRO A 164 -11.23 -22.59 11.98
C PRO A 164 -11.96 -21.24 12.09
N PRO A 165 -11.44 -20.13 11.53
CA PRO A 165 -12.23 -18.92 11.49
C PRO A 165 -13.48 -19.26 10.66
N GLN A 166 -14.66 -18.73 11.05
CA GLN A 166 -15.91 -18.93 10.30
C GLN A 166 -16.33 -17.67 9.53
N CYS A 167 -15.54 -16.60 9.66
CA CYS A 167 -15.84 -15.27 9.15
C CYS A 167 -14.67 -14.69 8.34
N LEU A 168 -13.71 -15.53 7.92
CA LEU A 168 -12.52 -15.07 7.22
C LEU A 168 -12.91 -14.58 5.82
N ARG A 169 -12.54 -13.35 5.52
CA ARG A 169 -12.71 -12.72 4.22
C ARG A 169 -11.42 -12.72 3.42
N ASP A 170 -10.29 -12.53 4.10
CA ASP A 170 -9.01 -12.35 3.44
C ASP A 170 -7.93 -13.24 4.08
N LEU A 171 -7.37 -14.15 3.29
CA LEU A 171 -6.25 -15.01 3.70
C LEU A 171 -5.03 -14.73 2.81
N SER A 172 -3.94 -14.26 3.40
CA SER A 172 -2.67 -14.06 2.70
C SER A 172 -1.59 -14.88 3.40
N LEU A 173 -1.06 -15.89 2.72
CA LEU A 173 0.08 -16.70 3.13
C LEU A 173 1.15 -16.51 2.06
N THR A 174 2.07 -15.57 2.22
CA THR A 174 3.11 -15.33 1.21
C THR A 174 4.48 -15.63 1.76
N HIS A 175 5.32 -16.32 0.98
CA HIS A 175 6.62 -16.81 1.46
C HIS A 175 6.51 -17.77 2.65
N VAL A 176 5.38 -18.44 2.80
CA VAL A 176 5.19 -19.56 3.73
C VAL A 176 5.26 -20.83 2.90
N GLN A 177 6.31 -21.62 3.05
CA GLN A 177 6.44 -22.87 2.30
C GLN A 177 5.33 -23.84 2.72
N ILE A 178 4.36 -23.99 1.83
CA ILE A 178 3.22 -24.88 2.02
C ILE A 178 3.61 -26.24 1.45
N THR A 179 3.96 -27.17 2.33
CA THR A 179 4.12 -28.60 2.01
C THR A 179 2.75 -29.25 1.85
N ASP A 180 2.69 -30.48 1.33
CA ASP A 180 1.43 -31.22 1.11
C ASP A 180 0.60 -31.38 2.40
N SER A 181 1.28 -31.66 3.51
CA SER A 181 0.64 -31.75 4.83
C SER A 181 0.00 -30.42 5.27
N ILE A 182 0.66 -29.29 5.01
CA ILE A 182 0.16 -27.96 5.33
C ILE A 182 -0.96 -27.57 4.36
N ALA A 183 -0.86 -27.97 3.09
CA ALA A 183 -1.87 -27.70 2.06
C ALA A 183 -3.24 -28.27 2.45
N LEU A 184 -3.27 -29.47 3.03
CA LEU A 184 -4.51 -30.06 3.57
C LEU A 184 -5.13 -29.19 4.66
N LYS A 185 -4.32 -28.68 5.58
CA LYS A 185 -4.79 -27.81 6.67
C LYS A 185 -5.29 -26.46 6.16
N VAL A 186 -4.58 -25.87 5.19
CA VAL A 186 -5.04 -24.63 4.54
C VAL A 186 -6.33 -24.89 3.77
N ALA A 187 -6.46 -26.01 3.07
CA ALA A 187 -7.69 -26.40 2.37
C ALA A 187 -8.89 -26.62 3.30
N GLU A 188 -8.69 -27.12 4.52
CA GLU A 188 -9.73 -27.15 5.56
C GLU A 188 -10.20 -25.74 5.93
N VAL A 189 -9.27 -24.80 6.15
CA VAL A 189 -9.60 -23.40 6.46
C VAL A 189 -10.32 -22.73 5.30
N LEU A 190 -9.90 -22.98 4.05
CA LEU A 190 -10.57 -22.46 2.86
C LEU A 190 -12.01 -22.98 2.76
N ARG A 191 -12.22 -24.30 2.90
CA ARG A 191 -13.55 -24.91 2.87
C ARG A 191 -14.45 -24.41 4.01
N ALA A 192 -13.91 -24.24 5.22
CA ALA A 192 -14.64 -23.70 6.35
C ALA A 192 -15.12 -22.25 6.16
N ASN A 193 -14.48 -21.49 5.26
CA ASN A 193 -14.81 -20.08 4.97
C ASN A 193 -15.28 -19.87 3.51
N ALA A 194 -15.75 -20.92 2.85
CA ALA A 194 -16.13 -20.89 1.44
C ALA A 194 -17.18 -19.81 1.11
N SER A 195 -18.13 -19.55 2.03
CA SER A 195 -19.16 -18.53 1.84
C SER A 195 -18.72 -17.10 2.15
N THR A 196 -17.58 -16.90 2.81
CA THR A 196 -17.13 -15.57 3.29
C THR A 196 -15.83 -15.08 2.67
N LEU A 197 -15.03 -15.96 2.06
CA LEU A 197 -13.73 -15.60 1.48
C LEU A 197 -13.88 -14.74 0.22
N HIS A 198 -13.24 -13.58 0.25
CA HIS A 198 -13.15 -12.61 -0.84
C HIS A 198 -11.74 -12.57 -1.45
N THR A 199 -10.70 -12.72 -0.63
CA THR A 199 -9.29 -12.60 -1.07
C THR A 199 -8.46 -13.78 -0.60
N VAL A 200 -7.74 -14.42 -1.51
CA VAL A 200 -6.75 -15.47 -1.19
C VAL A 200 -5.43 -15.19 -1.90
N ALA A 201 -4.34 -15.08 -1.15
CA ALA A 201 -3.00 -14.84 -1.70
C ALA A 201 -1.99 -15.87 -1.18
N LEU A 202 -1.43 -16.66 -2.08
CA LEU A 202 -0.52 -17.79 -1.82
C LEU A 202 0.82 -17.66 -2.58
N VAL A 203 1.26 -16.44 -2.89
CA VAL A 203 2.47 -16.17 -3.68
C VAL A 203 3.75 -16.42 -2.89
N GLY A 204 4.79 -16.88 -3.57
CA GLY A 204 6.11 -17.10 -2.93
C GLY A 204 6.19 -18.41 -2.13
N ASN A 205 5.15 -19.23 -2.18
CA ASN A 205 5.10 -20.56 -1.61
C ASN A 205 5.50 -21.53 -2.72
N GLN A 206 6.61 -22.27 -2.58
CA GLN A 206 6.92 -23.35 -3.51
C GLN A 206 5.89 -24.47 -3.28
N LEU A 207 4.85 -24.49 -4.10
CA LEU A 207 3.80 -25.49 -4.05
C LEU A 207 4.24 -26.69 -4.87
N SER A 208 4.13 -27.88 -4.28
CA SER A 208 4.11 -29.10 -5.08
C SER A 208 2.84 -29.10 -5.97
N PRO A 209 2.83 -29.90 -7.05
CA PRO A 209 1.63 -30.09 -7.86
C PRO A 209 0.42 -30.57 -7.05
N GLU A 210 0.62 -31.51 -6.12
CA GLU A 210 -0.43 -32.08 -5.27
C GLU A 210 -1.00 -31.05 -4.29
N ALA A 211 -0.12 -30.27 -3.65
CA ALA A 211 -0.51 -29.17 -2.78
C ALA A 211 -1.30 -28.11 -3.57
N ALA A 212 -0.83 -27.73 -4.75
CA ALA A 212 -1.51 -26.76 -5.61
C ALA A 212 -2.91 -27.25 -6.02
N CYS A 213 -3.04 -28.50 -6.45
CA CYS A 213 -4.33 -29.10 -6.78
C CYS A 213 -5.28 -29.11 -5.59
N THR A 214 -4.80 -29.54 -4.42
CA THR A 214 -5.60 -29.61 -3.19
C THR A 214 -6.16 -28.24 -2.80
N LEU A 215 -5.34 -27.19 -2.89
CA LEU A 215 -5.75 -25.83 -2.59
C LEU A 215 -6.72 -25.28 -3.64
N LEU A 216 -6.46 -25.51 -4.93
CA LEU A 216 -7.33 -25.06 -6.02
C LEU A 216 -8.72 -25.72 -5.93
N LEU A 217 -8.79 -27.02 -5.67
CA LEU A 217 -10.05 -27.73 -5.47
C LEU A 217 -10.80 -27.23 -4.22
N ALA A 218 -10.09 -26.87 -3.16
CA ALA A 218 -10.73 -26.23 -2.00
C ALA A 218 -11.32 -24.85 -2.33
N LEU A 219 -10.68 -24.09 -3.24
CA LEU A 219 -11.16 -22.78 -3.69
C LEU A 219 -12.38 -22.87 -4.61
N VAL A 220 -12.64 -24.01 -5.26
CA VAL A 220 -13.84 -24.22 -6.10
C VAL A 220 -15.12 -23.96 -5.31
N ALA A 221 -15.12 -24.31 -4.01
CA ALA A 221 -16.25 -24.05 -3.13
C ALA A 221 -16.42 -22.56 -2.75
N CYS A 222 -15.41 -21.71 -2.98
CA CYS A 222 -15.42 -20.31 -2.56
C CYS A 222 -16.23 -19.42 -3.53
N GLU A 223 -17.53 -19.33 -3.30
CA GLU A 223 -18.47 -18.61 -4.18
C GLU A 223 -18.30 -17.09 -4.19
N GLN A 224 -17.70 -16.51 -3.15
CA GLN A 224 -17.52 -15.05 -2.99
C GLN A 224 -16.11 -14.56 -3.34
N LEU A 225 -15.24 -15.45 -3.85
CA LEU A 225 -13.85 -15.12 -4.14
C LEU A 225 -13.77 -14.05 -5.25
N ARG A 226 -13.10 -12.93 -4.96
CA ARG A 226 -12.92 -11.79 -5.88
C ARG A 226 -11.46 -11.62 -6.30
N ASP A 227 -10.53 -11.79 -5.36
CA ASP A 227 -9.11 -11.54 -5.58
C ASP A 227 -8.31 -12.82 -5.27
N LEU A 228 -7.66 -13.40 -6.28
CA LEU A 228 -6.85 -14.61 -6.16
C LEU A 228 -5.41 -14.36 -6.59
N SER A 229 -4.45 -14.81 -5.80
CA SER A 229 -3.03 -14.68 -6.11
C SER A 229 -2.30 -16.00 -5.83
N LEU A 230 -1.65 -16.55 -6.86
CA LEU A 230 -1.05 -17.88 -6.83
C LEU A 230 0.37 -17.87 -7.40
N GLN A 231 1.22 -18.71 -6.83
CA GLN A 231 2.50 -19.07 -7.41
C GLN A 231 2.30 -20.19 -8.45
N ASP A 232 3.07 -20.14 -9.53
CA ASP A 232 3.06 -21.18 -10.55
C ASP A 232 3.38 -22.57 -9.96
N SER A 233 2.60 -23.56 -10.39
CA SER A 233 2.80 -24.99 -10.14
C SER A 233 2.95 -25.81 -11.42
N THR A 234 2.76 -25.21 -12.62
CA THR A 234 2.98 -25.72 -13.99
C THR A 234 2.56 -27.14 -14.37
N ASP A 235 1.91 -27.89 -13.49
CA ASP A 235 1.43 -29.23 -13.78
C ASP A 235 0.01 -29.23 -14.35
N SER A 236 -0.26 -30.21 -15.22
CA SER A 236 -1.53 -30.32 -15.95
C SER A 236 -2.74 -30.41 -15.00
N SER A 237 -2.60 -31.15 -13.90
CA SER A 237 -3.65 -31.28 -12.88
C SER A 237 -3.99 -29.97 -12.18
N ALA A 238 -2.99 -29.12 -11.92
CA ALA A 238 -3.21 -27.81 -11.31
C ALA A 238 -3.86 -26.84 -12.31
N CYS A 239 -3.48 -26.88 -13.59
CA CYS A 239 -4.15 -26.12 -14.63
C CYS A 239 -5.63 -26.54 -14.79
N ASP A 240 -5.93 -27.84 -14.73
CA ASP A 240 -7.29 -28.36 -14.83
C ASP A 240 -8.15 -27.94 -13.62
N ALA A 241 -7.59 -28.02 -12.40
CA ALA A 241 -8.25 -27.54 -11.20
C ALA A 241 -8.50 -26.02 -11.23
N MET A 242 -7.57 -25.25 -11.80
CA MET A 242 -7.74 -23.80 -11.99
C MET A 242 -8.81 -23.50 -13.06
N ALA A 243 -8.88 -24.29 -14.13
CA ALA A 243 -9.96 -24.18 -15.12
C ALA A 243 -11.33 -24.55 -14.53
N GLU A 244 -11.40 -25.52 -13.62
CA GLU A 244 -12.62 -25.83 -12.87
C GLU A 244 -13.03 -24.70 -11.92
N LEU A 245 -12.06 -24.11 -11.21
CA LEU A 245 -12.28 -22.93 -10.38
C LEU A 245 -12.87 -21.77 -11.19
N PHE A 246 -12.33 -21.47 -12.38
CA PHE A 246 -12.86 -20.38 -13.22
C PHE A 246 -14.23 -20.69 -13.82
N ARG A 247 -14.53 -21.96 -14.14
CA ARG A 247 -15.86 -22.34 -14.64
C ARG A 247 -16.95 -22.24 -13.58
N SER A 248 -16.60 -22.55 -12.32
CA SER A 248 -17.52 -22.52 -11.18
C SER A 248 -17.68 -21.12 -10.60
N ASN A 249 -16.59 -20.35 -10.51
CA ASN A 249 -16.61 -19.04 -9.89
C ASN A 249 -17.13 -17.94 -10.84
N ARG A 250 -18.10 -17.16 -10.35
CA ARG A 250 -18.70 -16.04 -11.10
C ARG A 250 -18.33 -14.66 -10.55
N THR A 251 -17.64 -14.61 -9.42
CA THR A 251 -17.34 -13.37 -8.68
C THR A 251 -15.91 -12.89 -8.83
N LEU A 252 -15.01 -13.70 -9.41
CA LEU A 252 -13.59 -13.40 -9.51
C LEU A 252 -13.38 -12.15 -10.37
N GLN A 253 -12.75 -11.15 -9.77
CA GLN A 253 -12.45 -9.85 -10.37
C GLN A 253 -10.98 -9.70 -10.67
N LYS A 254 -10.09 -10.26 -9.83
CA LYS A 254 -8.64 -10.09 -9.98
C LYS A 254 -7.90 -11.41 -9.82
N LEU A 255 -6.92 -11.61 -10.70
CA LEU A 255 -6.04 -12.77 -10.69
C LEU A 255 -4.59 -12.33 -10.81
N THR A 256 -3.73 -12.79 -9.91
CA THR A 256 -2.28 -12.63 -9.99
C THR A 256 -1.61 -13.99 -10.09
N LEU A 257 -0.88 -14.23 -11.17
CA LEU A 257 -0.11 -15.46 -11.39
C LEU A 257 1.37 -15.13 -11.45
N VAL A 258 2.16 -15.81 -10.60
CA VAL A 258 3.60 -15.56 -10.50
C VAL A 258 4.39 -16.73 -11.05
N GLY A 259 5.17 -16.45 -12.11
CA GLY A 259 6.13 -17.37 -12.69
C GLY A 259 5.56 -18.37 -13.68
N LEU A 260 4.37 -18.14 -14.22
CA LEU A 260 3.65 -19.07 -15.10
C LEU A 260 4.52 -19.52 -16.28
N GLY A 261 4.79 -20.82 -16.40
CA GLY A 261 5.60 -21.37 -17.50
C GLY A 261 7.12 -21.23 -17.32
N LYS A 262 7.61 -20.90 -16.11
CA LYS A 262 9.04 -20.90 -15.78
C LYS A 262 9.63 -22.30 -15.74
N ALA A 263 8.88 -23.28 -15.23
CA ALA A 263 9.18 -24.68 -15.54
C ALA A 263 8.78 -24.83 -17.01
N GLY A 264 9.77 -24.64 -17.91
CA GLY A 264 9.52 -24.58 -19.35
C GLY A 264 8.56 -25.68 -19.73
N MET A 265 7.53 -25.36 -20.53
CA MET A 265 6.40 -26.23 -20.89
C MET A 265 6.81 -27.63 -21.35
N THR A 266 7.21 -28.44 -20.40
CA THR A 266 7.84 -29.75 -20.53
C THR A 266 7.22 -30.59 -19.44
N CYS A 267 5.89 -30.71 -19.45
CA CYS A 267 5.24 -31.84 -18.82
C CYS A 267 5.82 -33.10 -19.48
N LYS A 268 6.76 -33.73 -18.79
CA LYS A 268 7.32 -35.05 -19.10
C LYS A 268 6.59 -36.08 -18.23
N HIS A 269 5.26 -36.10 -18.26
CA HIS A 269 4.49 -37.18 -17.65
C HIS A 269 3.94 -38.08 -18.76
N PHE A 270 4.34 -39.36 -18.68
CA PHE A 270 3.92 -40.44 -19.53
C PHE A 270 2.55 -40.94 -19.06
N ASP A 271 1.62 -41.21 -19.99
CA ASP A 271 0.49 -42.08 -19.68
C ASP A 271 0.94 -43.56 -19.70
N SER A 272 0.14 -44.46 -19.13
CA SER A 272 0.35 -45.92 -19.11
C SER A 272 0.36 -46.58 -20.50
N SER A 273 0.27 -45.80 -21.57
CA SER A 273 0.35 -46.24 -22.97
C SER A 273 1.53 -45.63 -23.75
N GLY A 274 2.46 -44.94 -23.08
CA GLY A 274 3.75 -44.55 -23.66
C GLY A 274 3.68 -43.45 -24.74
N ARG A 275 2.54 -42.76 -24.91
CA ARG A 275 2.42 -41.66 -25.89
C ARG A 275 2.64 -40.30 -25.22
N ARG A 276 3.67 -39.58 -25.69
CA ARG A 276 3.96 -38.19 -25.29
C ARG A 276 2.75 -37.29 -25.60
N ARG A 277 2.03 -36.80 -24.57
CA ARG A 277 1.12 -35.66 -24.71
C ARG A 277 1.72 -34.45 -24.02
N VAL A 278 2.03 -33.45 -24.85
CA VAL A 278 2.58 -32.15 -24.47
C VAL A 278 1.47 -31.30 -23.84
N CYS A 279 1.72 -30.67 -22.69
CA CYS A 279 0.79 -29.80 -21.94
C CYS A 279 0.58 -28.42 -22.61
N VAL A 280 0.21 -28.42 -23.89
CA VAL A 280 -0.16 -27.23 -24.67
C VAL A 280 -1.64 -26.89 -24.47
N HIS A 281 -2.47 -27.89 -24.13
CA HIS A 281 -3.92 -27.72 -24.03
C HIS A 281 -4.34 -27.06 -22.71
N CYS A 282 -3.74 -27.46 -21.58
CA CYS A 282 -4.20 -27.04 -20.25
C CYS A 282 -4.12 -25.52 -20.03
N LEU A 283 -3.09 -24.86 -20.57
CA LEU A 283 -2.95 -23.39 -20.47
C LEU A 283 -4.01 -22.67 -21.32
N LYS A 284 -4.26 -23.17 -22.54
CA LYS A 284 -5.32 -22.66 -23.41
C LYS A 284 -6.70 -22.86 -22.79
N ASP A 285 -6.96 -24.02 -22.20
CA ASP A 285 -8.24 -24.36 -21.57
C ASP A 285 -8.46 -23.55 -20.30
N MET A 286 -7.40 -23.31 -19.52
CA MET A 286 -7.43 -22.43 -18.36
C MET A 286 -7.80 -20.99 -18.75
N PHE A 287 -7.15 -20.42 -19.78
CA PHE A 287 -7.50 -19.07 -20.26
C PHE A 287 -8.87 -19.02 -20.93
N ALA A 288 -9.30 -20.09 -21.60
CA ALA A 288 -10.66 -20.21 -22.14
C ALA A 288 -11.71 -20.25 -21.02
N ALA A 289 -11.43 -20.98 -19.93
CA ALA A 289 -12.26 -21.01 -18.73
C ALA A 289 -12.30 -19.63 -18.04
N LEU A 290 -11.16 -18.94 -17.91
CA LEU A 290 -11.11 -17.56 -17.43
C LEU A 290 -11.90 -16.61 -18.35
N GLY A 291 -11.89 -16.89 -19.65
CA GLY A 291 -12.71 -16.25 -20.69
C GLY A 291 -14.21 -16.23 -20.35
N SER A 292 -14.70 -17.26 -19.66
CA SER A 292 -16.11 -17.40 -19.27
C SER A 292 -16.50 -16.61 -18.00
N VAL A 293 -15.53 -16.00 -17.30
CA VAL A 293 -15.76 -15.21 -16.10
C VAL A 293 -16.09 -13.77 -16.48
N LEU A 294 -17.38 -13.44 -16.47
CA LEU A 294 -17.92 -12.14 -16.89
C LEU A 294 -17.59 -10.97 -15.95
N CYS A 295 -17.24 -11.24 -14.69
CA CYS A 295 -16.90 -10.22 -13.71
C CYS A 295 -15.39 -9.93 -13.63
N PHE A 296 -14.57 -10.59 -14.45
CA PHE A 296 -13.13 -10.48 -14.38
C PHE A 296 -12.65 -9.11 -14.90
N GLN A 297 -11.81 -8.42 -14.13
CA GLN A 297 -11.39 -7.03 -14.37
C GLN A 297 -9.87 -6.84 -14.43
N GLU A 298 -9.09 -7.59 -13.66
CA GLU A 298 -7.63 -7.38 -13.53
C GLU A 298 -6.83 -8.69 -13.61
N LEU A 299 -5.93 -8.77 -14.59
CA LEU A 299 -4.93 -9.84 -14.69
C LEU A 299 -3.54 -9.28 -14.43
N THR A 300 -2.82 -9.87 -13.47
CA THR A 300 -1.41 -9.60 -13.23
C THR A 300 -0.59 -10.86 -13.47
N LEU A 301 0.35 -10.80 -14.42
CA LEU A 301 1.34 -11.84 -14.67
C LEU A 301 2.70 -11.33 -14.20
N VAL A 302 3.34 -12.06 -13.29
CA VAL A 302 4.65 -11.70 -12.74
C VAL A 302 5.70 -12.70 -13.20
N SER A 303 6.84 -12.24 -13.70
CA SER A 303 7.96 -13.06 -14.16
C SER A 303 7.56 -14.20 -15.10
N THR A 304 6.61 -13.96 -15.99
CA THR A 304 6.08 -14.96 -16.94
C THR A 304 6.79 -14.80 -18.29
N PRO A 305 7.38 -15.86 -18.88
CA PRO A 305 7.86 -15.82 -20.25
C PRO A 305 6.68 -15.81 -21.23
N ILE A 306 6.41 -14.66 -21.82
CA ILE A 306 5.37 -14.45 -22.83
C ILE A 306 6.00 -14.66 -24.21
N LYS A 307 6.23 -15.93 -24.51
CA LYS A 307 6.85 -16.40 -25.75
C LYS A 307 5.98 -17.43 -26.45
N GLY A 308 5.99 -17.46 -27.78
CA GLY A 308 5.25 -18.43 -28.61
C GLY A 308 3.79 -18.66 -28.17
N LEU A 309 3.49 -19.84 -27.61
CA LEU A 309 2.13 -20.23 -27.19
C LEU A 309 1.53 -19.31 -26.09
N MET A 310 2.34 -18.86 -25.13
CA MET A 310 1.84 -17.99 -24.07
C MET A 310 1.41 -16.63 -24.65
N GLY A 311 2.19 -16.08 -25.57
CA GLY A 311 1.84 -14.85 -26.29
C GLY A 311 0.55 -14.99 -27.09
N THR A 312 0.41 -16.07 -27.86
CA THR A 312 -0.82 -16.34 -28.65
C THR A 312 -2.05 -16.59 -27.78
N THR A 313 -1.90 -17.32 -26.66
CA THR A 313 -3.01 -17.59 -25.74
C THR A 313 -3.47 -16.32 -25.02
N LEU A 314 -2.54 -15.49 -24.55
CA LEU A 314 -2.87 -14.20 -23.93
C LEU A 314 -3.51 -13.25 -24.94
N ALA A 315 -3.02 -13.18 -26.17
CA ALA A 315 -3.60 -12.38 -27.23
C ALA A 315 -5.02 -12.84 -27.59
N HIS A 316 -5.25 -14.15 -27.68
CA HIS A 316 -6.58 -14.70 -27.91
C HIS A 316 -7.53 -14.37 -26.76
N PHE A 317 -7.08 -14.52 -25.50
CA PHE A 317 -7.83 -14.14 -24.32
C PHE A 317 -8.21 -12.65 -24.34
N LEU A 318 -7.26 -11.76 -24.67
CA LEU A 318 -7.51 -10.32 -24.82
C LEU A 318 -8.53 -9.99 -25.92
N LYS A 319 -8.53 -10.72 -27.04
CA LYS A 319 -9.50 -10.50 -28.13
C LYS A 319 -10.92 -10.90 -27.73
N MET A 320 -11.05 -11.99 -26.96
CA MET A 320 -12.35 -12.59 -26.62
C MET A 320 -12.96 -12.04 -25.34
N HIS A 321 -12.14 -11.53 -24.41
CA HIS A 321 -12.61 -11.08 -23.11
C HIS A 321 -13.06 -9.62 -23.15
N HIS A 322 -14.29 -9.37 -22.71
CA HIS A 322 -14.95 -8.07 -22.86
C HIS A 322 -15.26 -7.36 -21.53
N SER A 323 -14.69 -7.79 -20.41
CA SER A 323 -14.86 -7.09 -19.12
C SER A 323 -13.54 -6.73 -18.44
N MET A 324 -12.40 -7.23 -18.93
CA MET A 324 -11.09 -6.93 -18.36
C MET A 324 -10.70 -5.47 -18.63
N VAL A 325 -10.38 -4.76 -17.54
CA VAL A 325 -10.04 -3.33 -17.51
C VAL A 325 -8.54 -3.12 -17.32
N THR A 326 -7.84 -4.04 -16.63
CA THR A 326 -6.42 -3.91 -16.30
C THR A 326 -5.63 -5.18 -16.65
N LEU A 327 -4.52 -5.03 -17.36
CA LEU A 327 -3.49 -6.04 -17.56
C LEU A 327 -2.15 -5.50 -17.04
N SER A 328 -1.50 -6.24 -16.14
CA SER A 328 -0.18 -5.92 -15.62
C SER A 328 0.78 -7.07 -15.89
N LEU A 329 1.84 -6.81 -16.66
CA LEU A 329 2.94 -7.73 -16.92
C LEU A 329 4.15 -7.20 -16.17
N GLU A 330 4.54 -7.84 -15.07
CA GLU A 330 5.64 -7.39 -14.23
C GLU A 330 6.84 -8.32 -14.37
N GLY A 331 8.01 -7.80 -14.74
CA GLY A 331 9.22 -8.61 -14.88
C GLY A 331 9.10 -9.74 -15.91
N CYS A 332 8.18 -9.62 -16.87
CA CYS A 332 7.93 -10.63 -17.89
C CYS A 332 8.93 -10.49 -19.04
N THR A 333 9.24 -11.59 -19.71
CA THR A 333 10.06 -11.57 -20.93
C THR A 333 9.13 -11.76 -22.13
N VAL A 334 9.17 -10.85 -23.10
CA VAL A 334 8.28 -10.87 -24.28
C VAL A 334 9.14 -10.93 -25.53
N ASP A 335 8.97 -11.97 -26.33
CA ASP A 335 9.64 -12.09 -27.63
C ASP A 335 8.91 -11.28 -28.72
N SER A 336 9.53 -11.19 -29.90
CA SER A 336 8.99 -10.42 -31.02
C SER A 336 7.64 -10.96 -31.54
N GLU A 337 7.43 -12.28 -31.47
CA GLU A 337 6.17 -12.92 -31.88
C GLU A 337 5.04 -12.67 -30.88
N GLY A 338 5.28 -12.89 -29.58
CA GLY A 338 4.32 -12.61 -28.52
C GLY A 338 3.92 -11.14 -28.47
N ALA A 339 4.87 -10.24 -28.74
CA ALA A 339 4.62 -8.81 -28.89
C ALA A 339 3.69 -8.45 -30.04
N VAL A 340 3.87 -9.06 -31.22
CA VAL A 340 2.97 -8.87 -32.38
C VAL A 340 1.55 -9.28 -32.02
N GLN A 341 1.41 -10.47 -31.44
CA GLN A 341 0.12 -11.03 -31.06
C GLN A 341 -0.61 -10.14 -30.04
N ILE A 342 0.11 -9.66 -29.02
CA ILE A 342 -0.45 -8.71 -28.04
C ILE A 342 -0.83 -7.39 -28.70
N ALA A 343 0.02 -6.83 -29.57
CA ALA A 343 -0.29 -5.59 -30.28
C ALA A 343 -1.57 -5.71 -31.14
N GLU A 344 -1.73 -6.81 -31.88
CA GLU A 344 -2.95 -7.08 -32.65
C GLU A 344 -4.18 -7.30 -31.77
N ALA A 345 -4.01 -7.91 -30.60
CA ALA A 345 -5.09 -8.04 -29.64
C ALA A 345 -5.49 -6.68 -29.05
N LEU A 346 -4.52 -5.82 -28.77
CA LEU A 346 -4.76 -4.47 -28.27
C LEU A 346 -5.43 -3.58 -29.34
N SER A 347 -5.12 -3.70 -30.62
CA SER A 347 -5.79 -2.88 -31.64
C SER A 347 -7.28 -3.17 -31.79
N THR A 348 -7.72 -4.38 -31.39
CA THR A 348 -9.11 -4.84 -31.48
C THR A 348 -9.85 -4.82 -30.14
N ASN A 349 -9.14 -4.96 -29.02
CA ASN A 349 -9.74 -4.96 -27.70
C ASN A 349 -10.36 -3.58 -27.36
N CYS A 350 -11.61 -3.61 -26.91
CA CYS A 350 -12.38 -2.40 -26.63
C CYS A 350 -12.66 -2.15 -25.14
N THR A 351 -12.09 -2.94 -24.22
CA THR A 351 -12.44 -2.92 -22.79
C THR A 351 -11.27 -2.65 -21.88
N LEU A 352 -10.06 -3.00 -22.30
CA LEU A 352 -8.83 -2.77 -21.55
C LEU A 352 -8.56 -1.27 -21.47
N GLU A 353 -8.52 -0.72 -20.25
CA GLU A 353 -8.21 0.67 -19.98
C GLU A 353 -6.78 0.86 -19.47
N HIS A 354 -6.17 -0.15 -18.86
CA HIS A 354 -4.87 -0.05 -18.22
C HIS A 354 -3.95 -1.23 -18.63
N LEU A 355 -2.83 -0.94 -19.26
CA LEU A 355 -1.76 -1.90 -19.56
C LEU A 355 -0.48 -1.46 -18.86
N ARG A 356 0.09 -2.31 -18.00
CA ARG A 356 1.34 -2.03 -17.29
C ARG A 356 2.39 -3.06 -17.68
N LEU A 357 3.58 -2.62 -18.04
CA LEU A 357 4.71 -3.47 -18.44
C LEU A 357 5.98 -3.21 -17.59
N PRO A 358 5.89 -3.06 -16.24
CA PRO A 358 7.04 -2.71 -15.43
C PRO A 358 8.12 -3.80 -15.46
N HIS A 359 9.38 -3.38 -15.62
CA HIS A 359 10.55 -4.28 -15.60
C HIS A 359 10.51 -5.42 -16.62
N CYS A 360 9.69 -5.31 -17.67
CA CYS A 360 9.65 -6.29 -18.75
C CYS A 360 10.84 -6.12 -19.70
N THR A 361 11.34 -7.23 -20.24
CA THR A 361 12.34 -7.23 -21.31
C THR A 361 11.68 -7.60 -22.63
N PHE A 362 12.00 -6.84 -23.68
CA PHE A 362 11.44 -7.02 -25.02
C PHE A 362 12.56 -7.34 -26.01
N GLU A 363 12.30 -8.28 -26.92
CA GLU A 363 13.20 -8.63 -28.02
C GLU A 363 12.70 -8.01 -29.34
N GLY A 364 13.54 -7.23 -30.04
CA GLY A 364 13.20 -6.60 -31.33
C GLY A 364 12.31 -5.35 -31.22
N ASP A 365 11.67 -4.96 -32.33
CA ASP A 365 10.90 -3.70 -32.47
C ASP A 365 9.50 -3.73 -31.82
N VAL A 366 9.36 -4.36 -30.65
CA VAL A 366 8.08 -4.52 -29.94
C VAL A 366 7.43 -3.17 -29.62
N VAL A 367 8.22 -2.18 -29.24
CA VAL A 367 7.73 -0.86 -28.85
C VAL A 367 6.95 -0.22 -29.99
N ASN A 368 7.48 -0.29 -31.22
CA ASN A 368 6.84 0.26 -32.40
C ASN A 368 5.49 -0.43 -32.69
N LYS A 369 5.41 -1.75 -32.47
CA LYS A 369 4.16 -2.51 -32.65
C LYS A 369 3.12 -2.21 -31.58
N LEU A 370 3.54 -2.08 -30.32
CA LEU A 370 2.64 -1.62 -29.25
C LEU A 370 2.17 -0.17 -29.51
N CYS A 371 3.05 0.71 -29.96
CA CYS A 371 2.72 2.09 -30.33
C CYS A 371 1.74 2.18 -31.51
N SER A 372 1.90 1.35 -32.54
CA SER A 372 0.98 1.34 -33.69
C SER A 372 -0.41 0.83 -33.29
N ALA A 373 -0.49 -0.18 -32.42
CA ALA A 373 -1.77 -0.62 -31.85
C ALA A 373 -2.47 0.50 -31.08
N MET A 374 -1.71 1.30 -30.32
CA MET A 374 -2.23 2.45 -29.56
C MET A 374 -2.79 3.57 -30.42
N ALA A 375 -2.28 3.76 -31.64
CA ALA A 375 -2.83 4.76 -32.56
C ALA A 375 -4.29 4.42 -32.98
N THR A 376 -4.65 3.14 -32.93
CA THR A 376 -6.00 2.65 -33.28
C THR A 376 -6.88 2.42 -32.06
N ASN A 377 -6.30 2.02 -30.92
CA ASN A 377 -7.05 1.75 -29.70
C ASN A 377 -7.48 3.06 -29.00
N LYS A 378 -8.80 3.30 -28.95
CA LYS A 378 -9.39 4.49 -28.30
C LYS A 378 -9.77 4.28 -26.83
N ASN A 379 -9.74 3.06 -26.31
CA ASN A 379 -10.21 2.71 -24.96
C ASN A 379 -9.08 2.62 -23.93
N LEU A 380 -7.85 2.31 -24.33
CA LEU A 380 -6.72 2.25 -23.40
C LEU A 380 -6.39 3.65 -22.87
N LYS A 381 -6.60 3.85 -21.57
CA LYS A 381 -6.40 5.11 -20.82
C LYS A 381 -5.07 5.17 -20.08
N ASN A 382 -4.33 4.07 -19.95
CA ASN A 382 -3.06 4.07 -19.23
C ASN A 382 -2.13 2.96 -19.72
N LEU A 383 -1.10 3.31 -20.49
CA LEU A 383 -0.02 2.41 -20.87
C LEU A 383 1.26 2.75 -20.11
N VAL A 384 1.75 1.85 -19.25
CA VAL A 384 3.08 1.96 -18.63
C VAL A 384 4.03 1.06 -19.40
N LEU A 385 4.93 1.65 -20.19
CA LEU A 385 5.99 0.92 -20.89
C LEU A 385 7.13 0.52 -19.92
N PRO A 386 7.91 -0.54 -20.23
CA PRO A 386 9.07 -0.94 -19.42
C PRO A 386 10.16 0.15 -19.40
N GLN A 387 11.09 0.05 -18.47
CA GLN A 387 12.31 0.87 -18.53
C GLN A 387 13.18 0.35 -19.68
N PHE A 388 13.25 1.10 -20.78
CA PHE A 388 14.18 0.80 -21.86
C PHE A 388 15.57 1.32 -21.50
N PHE A 389 16.57 0.46 -21.60
CA PHE A 389 17.90 0.92 -21.96
C PHE A 389 17.87 1.11 -23.47
N THR A 390 17.69 2.34 -23.95
CA THR A 390 17.81 2.65 -25.38
C THR A 390 19.28 2.63 -25.80
N SER A 391 19.99 1.54 -25.52
CA SER A 391 21.29 1.30 -26.15
C SER A 391 21.14 0.92 -27.63
N SER A 392 19.92 0.65 -28.11
CA SER A 392 19.74 0.01 -29.42
C SER A 392 18.72 0.59 -30.39
N ASN A 393 17.92 1.64 -30.08
CA ASN A 393 17.16 2.36 -31.13
C ASN A 393 16.80 3.79 -30.68
N PRO A 394 17.31 4.86 -31.34
CA PRO A 394 16.89 6.23 -31.07
C PRO A 394 15.41 6.44 -31.44
N ILE A 395 14.75 7.42 -30.81
CA ILE A 395 13.43 7.88 -31.25
C ILE A 395 13.64 8.60 -32.60
N GLU A 396 13.40 7.91 -33.71
CA GLU A 396 13.54 8.47 -35.04
C GLU A 396 12.55 9.62 -35.29
N GLU A 397 12.99 10.68 -35.95
CA GLU A 397 12.13 11.77 -36.40
C GLU A 397 11.07 11.24 -37.38
N GLY A 398 9.80 11.57 -37.13
CA GLY A 398 8.68 11.00 -37.90
C GLY A 398 8.35 9.54 -37.57
N GLY A 399 9.02 8.96 -36.56
CA GLY A 399 8.71 7.62 -36.08
C GLY A 399 7.36 7.53 -35.36
N PRO A 400 6.75 6.33 -35.28
CA PRO A 400 5.44 6.11 -34.67
C PRO A 400 5.38 6.53 -33.20
N THR A 401 6.52 6.53 -32.50
CA THR A 401 6.64 6.99 -31.12
C THR A 401 6.40 8.50 -30.97
N VAL A 402 6.97 9.33 -31.87
CA VAL A 402 6.77 10.79 -31.84
C VAL A 402 5.34 11.14 -32.25
N ASP A 403 4.80 10.47 -33.27
CA ASP A 403 3.40 10.60 -33.66
C ASP A 403 2.43 10.18 -32.55
N LEU A 404 2.76 9.15 -31.79
CA LEU A 404 1.98 8.73 -30.63
C LEU A 404 2.04 9.78 -29.50
N LEU A 405 3.23 10.33 -29.21
CA LEU A 405 3.36 11.42 -28.24
C LEU A 405 2.53 12.64 -28.68
N LYS A 406 2.46 12.96 -29.98
CA LYS A 406 1.59 14.05 -30.46
C LYS A 406 0.10 13.72 -30.36
N ARG A 407 -0.31 12.54 -30.80
CA ARG A 407 -1.73 12.17 -30.95
C ARG A 407 -2.40 11.68 -29.67
N VAL A 408 -1.64 11.07 -28.75
CA VAL A 408 -2.18 10.23 -27.66
C VAL A 408 -1.74 10.71 -26.25
N CYS A 409 -0.90 11.75 -26.15
CA CYS A 409 -0.43 12.31 -24.86
C CYS A 409 -1.51 12.87 -23.92
N ALA A 410 -2.75 13.00 -24.38
CA ALA A 410 -3.91 13.51 -23.64
C ALA A 410 -4.39 12.63 -22.45
N GLY A 411 -3.49 12.08 -21.64
CA GLY A 411 -3.83 11.31 -20.43
C GLY A 411 -3.40 9.84 -20.44
N ARG A 412 -3.08 9.28 -21.63
CA ARG A 412 -3.25 7.84 -21.87
C ARG A 412 -2.00 6.98 -21.72
N VAL A 413 -0.80 7.55 -21.73
CA VAL A 413 0.46 6.78 -21.75
C VAL A 413 1.42 7.36 -20.71
N TYR A 414 1.93 6.50 -19.84
CA TYR A 414 3.13 6.76 -19.03
C TYR A 414 4.35 6.33 -19.84
N PHE A 415 4.99 7.32 -20.46
CA PHE A 415 6.08 7.09 -21.39
C PHE A 415 7.44 7.25 -20.70
N PRO A 416 8.28 6.21 -20.63
CA PRO A 416 9.69 6.31 -20.27
C PRO A 416 10.46 6.88 -21.45
N LEU A 417 10.70 8.18 -21.40
CA LEU A 417 11.56 8.90 -22.32
C LEU A 417 13.00 8.79 -21.83
N SER A 418 13.85 8.21 -22.68
CA SER A 418 15.29 8.26 -22.46
C SER A 418 15.95 8.74 -23.75
N VAL A 419 16.53 9.93 -23.69
CA VAL A 419 17.00 10.66 -24.86
C VAL A 419 18.44 10.24 -25.14
N SER A 420 18.63 9.35 -26.12
CA SER A 420 19.94 8.99 -26.65
C SER A 420 20.23 9.83 -27.90
N LEU A 421 20.71 11.06 -27.68
CA LEU A 421 21.41 11.97 -28.63
C LEU A 421 20.66 12.46 -29.89
N SER A 422 20.39 13.76 -29.93
CA SER A 422 21.08 14.74 -30.78
C SER A 422 20.86 16.13 -30.14
N SER A 423 21.69 17.11 -30.46
CA SER A 423 21.67 18.49 -29.92
C SER A 423 20.36 19.26 -30.18
N TYR A 424 19.37 18.64 -30.79
CA TYR A 424 18.11 19.26 -31.15
C TYR A 424 16.92 18.40 -30.68
N LEU A 425 16.15 18.93 -29.72
CA LEU A 425 14.82 18.41 -29.43
C LEU A 425 13.93 18.81 -30.61
N SER A 426 13.51 17.85 -31.43
CA SER A 426 12.65 18.16 -32.58
C SER A 426 11.38 18.90 -32.11
N PRO A 427 10.88 19.91 -32.86
CA PRO A 427 9.65 20.62 -32.51
C PRO A 427 8.48 19.66 -32.30
N ALA A 428 8.49 18.56 -33.04
CA ALA A 428 7.55 17.47 -32.93
C ALA A 428 7.53 16.80 -31.55
N LEU A 429 8.72 16.53 -31.00
CA LEU A 429 8.87 15.95 -29.67
C LEU A 429 8.60 17.00 -28.57
N ALA A 430 9.04 18.24 -28.76
CA ALA A 430 8.75 19.35 -27.85
C ALA A 430 7.25 19.57 -27.67
N GLU A 431 6.49 19.58 -28.76
CA GLU A 431 5.03 19.65 -28.76
C GLU A 431 4.40 18.43 -28.08
N GLY A 432 4.88 17.22 -28.37
CA GLY A 432 4.41 16.00 -27.69
C GLY A 432 4.63 16.01 -26.17
N LEU A 433 5.74 16.61 -25.71
CA LEU A 433 6.07 16.76 -24.29
C LEU A 433 5.21 17.82 -23.59
N SER A 434 4.79 18.88 -24.29
CA SER A 434 3.92 19.92 -23.72
C SER A 434 2.52 19.40 -23.40
N CYS A 435 2.08 18.34 -24.10
CA CYS A 435 0.76 17.74 -23.93
C CYS A 435 0.78 16.44 -23.08
N ALA A 436 1.94 15.99 -22.59
CA ALA A 436 2.08 14.73 -21.89
C ALA A 436 1.52 14.77 -20.46
N SER A 437 0.60 13.85 -20.12
CA SER A 437 0.06 13.74 -18.74
C SER A 437 0.96 12.96 -17.78
N LYS A 438 1.80 12.06 -18.28
CA LYS A 438 2.54 11.08 -17.50
C LYS A 438 3.88 10.84 -18.17
N LEU A 439 4.94 11.31 -17.56
CA LEU A 439 6.27 11.29 -18.16
C LEU A 439 7.28 10.70 -17.19
N LYS A 440 8.13 9.83 -17.71
CA LYS A 440 9.38 9.42 -17.06
C LYS A 440 10.55 9.89 -17.90
N ILE A 441 11.52 10.53 -17.28
CA ILE A 441 12.71 11.11 -17.89
C ILE A 441 13.92 10.39 -17.29
N CYS A 442 14.72 9.75 -18.14
CA CYS A 442 16.03 9.25 -17.75
C CYS A 442 17.10 10.25 -18.20
N HIS A 443 17.64 11.01 -17.24
CA HIS A 443 18.72 11.95 -17.46
C HIS A 443 20.06 11.23 -17.37
N TRP A 444 20.74 11.11 -18.50
CA TRP A 444 22.10 10.59 -18.58
C TRP A 444 23.09 11.72 -18.81
N ALA A 445 24.27 11.57 -18.24
CA ALA A 445 25.41 12.48 -18.25
C ALA A 445 25.74 13.22 -19.55
N VAL A 446 25.37 12.69 -20.71
CA VAL A 446 26.14 12.87 -21.95
C VAL A 446 25.63 14.04 -22.82
N VAL A 447 24.46 14.65 -22.54
CA VAL A 447 23.81 15.61 -23.48
C VAL A 447 23.02 16.76 -22.80
N ASN A 448 23.68 17.80 -22.30
CA ASN A 448 23.03 18.89 -21.55
C ASN A 448 22.04 19.76 -22.37
N ASP A 449 22.35 20.11 -23.62
CA ASP A 449 21.49 21.01 -24.44
C ASP A 449 20.11 20.41 -24.74
N ALA A 450 20.06 19.11 -25.02
CA ALA A 450 18.80 18.40 -25.25
C ALA A 450 17.92 18.37 -24.00
N PHE A 451 18.52 18.16 -22.81
CA PHE A 451 17.81 18.21 -21.54
C PHE A 451 17.33 19.63 -21.21
N TYR A 452 18.14 20.66 -21.51
CA TYR A 452 17.73 22.06 -21.34
C TYR A 452 16.50 22.40 -22.20
N ALA A 453 16.55 22.09 -23.50
CA ALA A 453 15.43 22.31 -24.42
C ALA A 453 14.19 21.51 -24.00
N MET A 454 14.38 20.30 -23.49
CA MET A 454 13.30 19.44 -23.00
C MET A 454 12.64 19.99 -21.74
N TYR A 455 13.41 20.39 -20.72
CA TYR A 455 12.84 21.02 -19.52
C TYR A 455 12.18 22.36 -19.84
N SER A 456 12.78 23.14 -20.74
CA SER A 456 12.16 24.37 -21.24
C SER A 456 10.82 24.09 -21.92
N SER A 457 10.73 23.03 -22.74
CA SER A 457 9.47 22.62 -23.37
C SER A 457 8.45 22.11 -22.36
N LEU A 458 8.91 21.41 -21.31
CA LEU A 458 8.05 20.95 -20.22
C LEU A 458 7.44 22.10 -19.45
N SER A 459 8.11 23.25 -19.33
CA SER A 459 7.54 24.42 -18.65
C SER A 459 6.21 24.90 -19.24
N LEU A 460 5.93 24.56 -20.51
CA LEU A 460 4.67 24.88 -21.20
C LEU A 460 3.56 23.85 -20.93
N ASN A 461 3.85 22.77 -20.20
CA ASN A 461 2.91 21.68 -19.99
C ASN A 461 1.91 22.02 -18.87
N SER A 462 0.61 22.01 -19.22
CA SER A 462 -0.51 22.24 -18.29
C SER A 462 -1.29 20.97 -17.91
N SER A 463 -0.94 19.84 -18.50
CA SER A 463 -1.65 18.56 -18.45
C SER A 463 -0.95 17.49 -17.57
N LEU A 464 0.29 17.76 -17.13
CA LEU A 464 1.12 16.83 -16.40
C LEU A 464 0.51 16.44 -15.04
N GLN A 465 0.32 15.13 -14.85
CA GLN A 465 -0.22 14.51 -13.62
C GLN A 465 0.85 13.71 -12.87
N CYS A 466 1.81 13.11 -13.58
CA CYS A 466 2.90 12.33 -13.01
C CYS A 466 4.21 12.61 -13.72
N LEU A 467 5.26 12.92 -12.95
CA LEU A 467 6.60 13.12 -13.45
C LEU A 467 7.59 12.26 -12.69
N HIS A 468 8.38 11.48 -13.41
CA HIS A 468 9.46 10.67 -12.86
C HIS A 468 10.77 11.13 -13.50
N ILE A 469 11.78 11.44 -12.70
CA ILE A 469 13.11 11.80 -13.16
C ILE A 469 14.13 10.83 -12.55
N ASP A 470 14.80 10.05 -13.39
CA ASP A 470 15.99 9.27 -13.02
C ASP A 470 17.22 10.09 -13.43
N TYR A 471 17.94 10.65 -12.46
CA TYR A 471 19.15 11.43 -12.68
C TYR A 471 20.39 10.57 -12.42
N MET A 472 21.15 10.30 -13.48
CA MET A 472 22.29 9.38 -13.45
C MET A 472 23.64 10.07 -13.22
N GLY A 473 23.70 11.42 -13.25
CA GLY A 473 24.92 12.23 -13.03
C GLY A 473 25.95 12.14 -14.17
N GLY A 474 26.77 13.18 -14.37
CA GLY A 474 27.73 13.25 -15.49
C GLY A 474 29.13 13.75 -15.12
N ALA A 475 30.06 13.71 -16.08
CA ALA A 475 31.46 14.10 -15.91
C ALA A 475 31.77 15.42 -16.64
N TYR A 476 30.96 16.45 -16.38
CA TYR A 476 31.05 17.75 -17.06
C TYR A 476 31.23 18.90 -16.06
N THR A 477 31.52 20.09 -16.59
CA THR A 477 31.77 21.30 -15.79
C THR A 477 30.54 21.73 -14.98
N ALA A 478 30.75 22.26 -13.77
CA ALA A 478 29.67 22.63 -12.86
C ALA A 478 28.65 23.62 -13.45
N ALA A 479 29.07 24.51 -14.37
CA ALA A 479 28.23 25.55 -14.95
C ALA A 479 27.15 25.02 -15.91
N GLU A 480 27.47 24.02 -16.74
CA GLU A 480 26.52 23.44 -17.69
C GLU A 480 25.46 22.62 -16.95
N SER A 481 25.86 21.85 -15.94
CA SER A 481 24.94 21.11 -15.07
C SER A 481 23.98 22.06 -14.32
N GLU A 482 24.45 23.22 -13.86
CA GLU A 482 23.62 24.22 -13.19
C GLU A 482 22.51 24.79 -14.09
N SER A 483 22.81 25.07 -15.36
CA SER A 483 21.83 25.60 -16.31
C SER A 483 20.66 24.65 -16.56
N VAL A 484 20.94 23.34 -16.70
CA VAL A 484 19.94 22.30 -16.91
C VAL A 484 19.11 22.07 -15.65
N LEU A 485 19.74 22.10 -14.48
CA LEU A 485 19.05 21.98 -13.20
C LEU A 485 18.15 23.18 -12.92
N ASN A 486 18.57 24.39 -13.30
CA ASN A 486 17.73 25.59 -13.26
C ASN A 486 16.53 25.46 -14.21
N ALA A 487 16.74 25.01 -15.45
CA ALA A 487 15.65 24.74 -16.38
C ALA A 487 14.67 23.70 -15.83
N MET A 488 15.16 22.66 -15.15
CA MET A 488 14.33 21.67 -14.46
C MET A 488 13.51 22.30 -13.33
N CYS A 489 14.11 23.14 -12.48
CA CYS A 489 13.38 23.81 -11.39
C CYS A 489 12.31 24.77 -11.93
N VAL A 490 12.61 25.50 -13.00
CA VAL A 490 11.65 26.34 -13.72
C VAL A 490 10.50 25.49 -14.27
N ALA A 491 10.82 24.36 -14.91
CA ALA A 491 9.82 23.43 -15.43
C ALA A 491 8.92 22.89 -14.31
N LEU A 492 9.49 22.48 -13.18
CA LEU A 492 8.74 21.97 -12.02
C LEU A 492 7.78 23.02 -11.44
N THR A 493 8.22 24.27 -11.37
CA THR A 493 7.42 25.39 -10.88
C THR A 493 6.28 25.72 -11.85
N ALA A 494 6.58 25.74 -13.16
CA ALA A 494 5.59 26.03 -14.19
C ALA A 494 4.55 24.89 -14.35
N CYS A 495 4.99 23.63 -14.25
CA CYS A 495 4.14 22.44 -14.33
C CYS A 495 3.28 22.19 -13.08
N GLY A 496 3.19 23.11 -12.12
CA GLY A 496 2.75 22.93 -10.72
C GLY A 496 1.33 22.40 -10.42
N ARG A 497 0.84 21.43 -11.20
CA ARG A 497 -0.47 20.77 -11.08
C ARG A 497 -0.39 19.24 -11.07
N PHE A 498 0.80 18.66 -11.09
CA PHE A 498 0.97 17.20 -11.01
C PHE A 498 0.72 16.68 -9.60
N HIS A 499 0.25 15.42 -9.52
CA HIS A 499 -0.09 14.74 -8.27
C HIS A 499 1.03 13.85 -7.75
N THR A 500 1.88 13.34 -8.64
CA THR A 500 2.94 12.38 -8.30
C THR A 500 4.28 12.83 -8.87
N PHE A 501 5.30 12.86 -8.02
CA PHE A 501 6.68 13.13 -8.41
C PHE A 501 7.61 12.03 -7.90
N HIS A 502 8.42 11.49 -8.80
CA HIS A 502 9.48 10.52 -8.51
C HIS A 502 10.82 11.12 -8.92
N LEU A 503 11.80 11.14 -8.03
CA LEU A 503 13.16 11.56 -8.29
C LEU A 503 14.09 10.45 -7.82
N ASN A 504 14.82 9.78 -8.71
CA ASN A 504 15.90 8.88 -8.32
C ASN A 504 17.24 9.49 -8.70
N LEU A 505 18.15 9.60 -7.73
CA LEU A 505 19.51 10.09 -7.87
C LEU A 505 20.46 8.89 -7.73
N GLN A 506 21.26 8.62 -8.77
CA GLN A 506 22.23 7.51 -8.77
C GLN A 506 23.65 7.86 -8.29
N ARG A 507 23.90 9.06 -7.77
CA ARG A 507 25.17 9.44 -7.12
C ARG A 507 24.98 9.91 -5.67
N SER A 508 26.04 9.79 -4.88
CA SER A 508 26.07 10.13 -3.44
C SER A 508 26.16 11.63 -3.22
N PHE A 509 25.61 12.14 -2.11
CA PHE A 509 25.62 13.58 -1.80
C PHE A 509 27.02 14.16 -1.52
N ASN A 510 28.03 13.30 -1.36
CA ASN A 510 29.40 13.66 -1.05
C ASN A 510 30.37 13.51 -2.24
N ASP A 511 29.90 13.17 -3.44
CA ASP A 511 30.78 13.18 -4.61
C ASP A 511 31.14 14.65 -4.92
N VAL A 512 32.38 15.02 -4.61
CA VAL A 512 32.91 16.39 -4.43
C VAL A 512 32.80 17.28 -5.68
N GLU A 513 32.29 16.76 -6.81
CA GLU A 513 32.33 17.44 -8.12
C GLU A 513 30.93 17.79 -8.70
N GLU A 514 29.81 17.30 -8.17
CA GLU A 514 28.46 17.68 -8.62
C GLU A 514 27.51 17.95 -7.45
N VAL A 515 27.35 19.22 -7.06
CA VAL A 515 26.34 19.64 -6.07
C VAL A 515 24.97 19.65 -6.76
N ILE A 516 24.22 18.54 -6.66
CA ILE A 516 22.81 18.53 -7.08
C ILE A 516 22.04 19.54 -6.19
N PRO A 517 21.36 20.55 -6.75
CA PRO A 517 20.66 21.61 -6.01
C PRO A 517 19.31 21.08 -5.50
N LEU A 518 19.35 20.08 -4.63
CA LEU A 518 18.15 19.46 -4.04
C LEU A 518 17.26 20.47 -3.33
N ARG A 519 17.86 21.50 -2.73
CA ARG A 519 17.14 22.56 -2.04
C ARG A 519 16.26 23.33 -3.02
N GLU A 520 16.80 23.67 -4.19
CA GLU A 520 16.13 24.40 -5.25
C GLU A 520 15.00 23.54 -5.85
N ILE A 521 15.25 22.23 -6.05
CA ILE A 521 14.23 21.27 -6.49
C ILE A 521 13.08 21.19 -5.47
N PHE A 522 13.39 21.02 -4.18
CA PHE A 522 12.37 20.97 -3.14
C PHE A 522 11.61 22.29 -3.01
N ASN A 523 12.28 23.43 -3.14
CA ASN A 523 11.61 24.74 -3.16
C ASN A 523 10.65 24.86 -4.35
N ALA A 524 11.06 24.42 -5.55
CA ALA A 524 10.18 24.38 -6.72
C ALA A 524 8.96 23.47 -6.47
N LEU A 525 9.18 22.27 -5.90
CA LEU A 525 8.08 21.34 -5.59
C LEU A 525 7.13 21.86 -4.51
N ALA A 526 7.63 22.67 -3.56
CA ALA A 526 6.82 23.20 -2.46
C ALA A 526 5.73 24.16 -2.96
N THR A 527 5.94 24.77 -4.13
CA THR A 527 4.94 25.62 -4.79
C THR A 527 3.75 24.84 -5.35
N ASN A 528 3.84 23.51 -5.49
CA ASN A 528 2.78 22.69 -6.08
C ASN A 528 1.67 22.34 -5.06
N PRO A 529 0.44 22.88 -5.22
CA PRO A 529 -0.66 22.63 -4.28
C PRO A 529 -1.34 21.25 -4.45
N ARG A 530 -1.02 20.49 -5.50
CA ARG A 530 -1.65 19.21 -5.85
C ARG A 530 -0.76 17.99 -5.65
N LEU A 531 0.51 18.18 -5.27
CA LEU A 531 1.45 17.09 -5.05
C LEU A 531 0.98 16.17 -3.91
N ARG A 532 0.42 15.00 -4.23
CA ARG A 532 -0.05 13.98 -3.26
C ARG A 532 1.06 13.01 -2.85
N LYS A 533 1.95 12.68 -3.79
CA LYS A 533 2.96 11.64 -3.61
C LYS A 533 4.33 12.11 -4.06
N LEU A 534 5.30 12.03 -3.15
CA LEU A 534 6.70 12.25 -3.42
C LEU A 534 7.49 10.96 -3.19
N SER A 535 8.29 10.58 -4.17
CA SER A 535 9.23 9.46 -4.06
C SER A 535 10.64 9.96 -4.36
N VAL A 536 11.55 9.79 -3.41
CA VAL A 536 12.96 10.18 -3.55
C VAL A 536 13.83 8.93 -3.41
N GLY A 537 14.49 8.54 -4.48
CA GLY A 537 15.55 7.55 -4.51
C GLY A 537 16.91 8.23 -4.45
N VAL A 538 17.81 7.76 -3.60
CA VAL A 538 19.18 8.25 -3.45
C VAL A 538 20.11 7.05 -3.30
N THR A 539 21.38 7.20 -3.68
CA THR A 539 22.38 6.16 -3.37
C THR A 539 22.53 6.02 -1.87
N ARG A 540 22.78 7.13 -1.16
CA ARG A 540 22.91 7.19 0.29
C ARG A 540 22.10 8.36 0.84
N LEU A 541 21.25 8.10 1.83
CA LEU A 541 20.51 9.16 2.52
C LEU A 541 21.36 9.79 3.62
N ASP A 542 22.10 10.84 3.28
CA ASP A 542 22.95 11.55 4.25
C ASP A 542 22.15 12.53 5.13
N HIS A 543 22.75 12.94 6.25
CA HIS A 543 22.13 13.86 7.21
C HIS A 543 21.67 15.18 6.57
N LYS A 544 22.47 15.76 5.67
CA LYS A 544 22.12 17.01 4.96
C LYS A 544 20.87 16.84 4.08
N ALA A 545 20.76 15.73 3.35
CA ALA A 545 19.59 15.43 2.53
C ALA A 545 18.33 15.19 3.39
N ALA A 546 18.48 14.49 4.52
CA ALA A 546 17.41 14.31 5.50
C ALA A 546 16.95 15.65 6.11
N GLN A 547 17.87 16.57 6.41
CA GLN A 547 17.53 17.92 6.91
C GLN A 547 16.77 18.73 5.87
N LEU A 548 17.18 18.69 4.60
CA LEU A 548 16.47 19.35 3.51
C LEU A 548 15.04 18.81 3.38
N LEU A 549 14.86 17.49 3.40
CA LEU A 549 13.53 16.87 3.42
C LEU A 549 12.69 17.32 4.63
N SER A 550 13.29 17.36 5.81
CA SER A 550 12.61 17.82 7.03
C SER A 550 12.18 19.28 6.98
N SER A 551 12.88 20.13 6.22
CA SER A 551 12.50 21.54 6.00
C SER A 551 11.43 21.72 4.93
N PHE A 552 11.41 20.83 3.93
CA PHE A 552 10.50 20.85 2.79
C PHE A 552 9.11 20.31 3.14
N VAL A 553 9.03 19.15 3.80
CA VAL A 553 7.76 18.44 4.06
C VAL A 553 6.70 19.33 4.72
N PRO A 554 6.99 20.15 5.74
CA PRO A 554 6.00 21.02 6.37
C PRO A 554 5.36 22.02 5.39
N GLN A 555 6.09 22.47 4.37
CA GLN A 555 5.59 23.39 3.35
C GLN A 555 4.50 22.73 2.49
N CYS A 556 4.54 21.40 2.37
CA CYS A 556 3.57 20.61 1.62
C CYS A 556 2.39 20.09 2.46
N LYS A 557 2.12 20.64 3.67
CA LYS A 557 1.04 20.18 4.57
C LYS A 557 -0.33 20.02 3.91
N ARG A 558 -0.66 20.90 2.95
CA ARG A 558 -1.96 20.91 2.26
C ARG A 558 -2.04 19.97 1.06
N SER A 559 -0.90 19.50 0.57
CA SER A 559 -0.79 18.75 -0.68
C SER A 559 -0.35 17.31 -0.45
N LEU A 560 0.73 17.08 0.30
CA LEU A 560 1.43 15.80 0.38
C LEU A 560 0.74 14.82 1.34
N VAL A 561 0.60 13.57 0.91
CA VAL A 561 -0.01 12.47 1.68
C VAL A 561 0.99 11.32 1.85
N GLU A 562 1.76 11.03 0.81
CA GLU A 562 2.65 9.88 0.75
C GLU A 562 4.10 10.28 0.42
N LEU A 563 5.02 9.87 1.28
CA LEU A 563 6.46 10.06 1.10
C LEU A 563 7.17 8.69 1.02
N ARG A 564 7.82 8.42 -0.10
CA ARG A 564 8.67 7.24 -0.28
C ARG A 564 10.13 7.66 -0.35
N ILE A 565 10.97 7.08 0.49
CA ILE A 565 12.41 7.28 0.43
C ILE A 565 13.06 5.92 0.16
N LYS A 566 13.87 5.85 -0.91
CA LYS A 566 14.65 4.67 -1.26
C LYS A 566 16.12 5.03 -1.19
N SER A 567 16.87 4.36 -0.32
CA SER A 567 18.33 4.42 -0.24
C SER A 567 18.90 3.13 -0.86
N CYS A 568 19.92 3.21 -1.68
CA CYS A 568 20.63 2.03 -2.17
C CYS A 568 21.64 1.51 -1.13
N ASP A 569 22.20 2.39 -0.31
CA ASP A 569 23.16 2.12 0.76
C ASP A 569 22.47 2.08 2.14
N THR A 570 23.29 1.84 3.18
CA THR A 570 22.91 2.00 4.60
C THR A 570 22.46 3.42 4.91
N ILE A 571 21.36 3.55 5.68
CA ILE A 571 20.90 4.84 6.20
C ILE A 571 21.60 5.12 7.53
N PRO A 572 22.39 6.20 7.66
CA PRO A 572 23.06 6.56 8.91
C PRO A 572 22.09 6.96 10.03
N GLN A 573 22.51 6.79 11.28
CA GLN A 573 21.70 7.14 12.45
C GLN A 573 21.24 8.61 12.45
N ALA A 574 22.13 9.53 12.10
CA ALA A 574 21.84 10.95 12.04
C ALA A 574 20.73 11.27 11.02
N ALA A 575 20.73 10.62 9.85
CA ALA A 575 19.70 10.85 8.83
C ALA A 575 18.35 10.29 9.27
N SER A 576 18.32 9.08 9.83
CA SER A 576 17.07 8.46 10.28
C SER A 576 16.43 9.17 11.47
N SER A 577 17.22 9.75 12.39
CA SER A 577 16.69 10.50 13.53
C SER A 577 15.97 11.77 13.06
N VAL A 578 16.50 12.43 12.04
CA VAL A 578 15.88 13.58 11.37
C VAL A 578 14.57 13.17 10.69
N VAL A 579 14.56 12.08 9.93
CA VAL A 579 13.33 11.57 9.28
C VAL A 579 12.27 11.21 10.33
N LEU A 580 12.66 10.57 11.43
CA LEU A 580 11.74 10.26 12.52
C LEU A 580 11.16 11.51 13.18
N ALA A 581 12.01 12.51 13.48
CA ALA A 581 11.59 13.78 14.05
C ALA A 581 10.61 14.51 13.11
N MET A 582 10.90 14.49 11.80
CA MET A 582 10.03 15.02 10.77
C MET A 582 8.65 14.35 10.78
N VAL A 583 8.57 13.01 10.81
CA VAL A 583 7.27 12.31 10.83
C VAL A 583 6.51 12.56 12.12
N LYS A 584 7.19 12.60 13.26
CA LYS A 584 6.56 12.93 14.56
C LYS A 584 5.98 14.35 14.60
N LYS A 585 6.60 15.30 13.90
CA LYS A 585 6.16 16.70 13.81
C LYS A 585 5.02 16.88 12.80
N ASN A 586 4.95 16.04 11.77
CA ASN A 586 4.00 16.18 10.67
C ASN A 586 2.88 15.13 10.74
N ALA A 587 1.77 15.46 11.40
CA ALA A 587 0.62 14.56 11.60
C ALA A 587 -0.14 14.20 10.30
N PHE A 588 0.04 14.98 9.23
CA PHE A 588 -0.65 14.77 7.94
C PHE A 588 0.00 13.68 7.08
N LEU A 589 1.25 13.29 7.36
CA LEU A 589 1.89 12.20 6.63
C LEU A 589 1.33 10.86 7.12
N SER A 590 0.37 10.33 6.37
CA SER A 590 -0.29 9.06 6.67
C SER A 590 0.46 7.85 6.12
N LYS A 591 1.30 8.06 5.10
CA LYS A 591 2.07 7.00 4.44
C LYS A 591 3.52 7.45 4.28
N VAL A 592 4.42 6.83 5.03
CA VAL A 592 5.86 6.97 4.82
C VAL A 592 6.45 5.60 4.61
N THR A 593 7.23 5.44 3.55
CA THR A 593 7.94 4.20 3.27
C THR A 593 9.42 4.50 3.17
N LEU A 594 10.23 3.86 4.02
CA LEU A 594 11.69 3.86 3.91
C LEU A 594 12.13 2.49 3.39
N ARG A 595 12.92 2.47 2.31
CA ARG A 595 13.58 1.26 1.81
C ARG A 595 15.08 1.51 1.75
N CYS A 596 15.87 0.60 2.31
CA CYS A 596 17.33 0.60 2.21
C CYS A 596 17.86 -0.82 2.00
N ALA A 597 19.10 -0.96 1.52
CA ALA A 597 19.75 -2.26 1.41
C ALA A 597 20.14 -2.84 2.78
N ALA A 598 20.59 -1.98 3.69
CA ALA A 598 20.90 -2.32 5.07
C ALA A 598 20.68 -1.10 6.00
N TRP A 599 20.68 -1.32 7.31
CA TRP A 599 20.74 -0.26 8.32
C TRP A 599 22.10 -0.31 9.02
N GLU A 600 22.57 0.80 9.56
CA GLU A 600 23.78 0.83 10.39
C GLU A 600 23.60 -0.08 11.63
N GLU A 601 24.63 -0.83 12.03
CA GLU A 601 24.53 -1.83 13.10
C GLU A 601 24.01 -1.22 14.42
N GLY A 602 23.04 -1.89 15.07
CA GLY A 602 22.46 -1.47 16.35
C GLY A 602 21.19 -0.60 16.28
N MET A 603 20.64 -0.39 15.08
CA MET A 603 19.56 0.58 14.85
C MET A 603 18.14 0.02 15.06
N ARG A 604 17.30 0.83 15.73
CA ARG A 604 15.89 0.54 16.10
C ARG A 604 14.86 1.44 15.38
N SER A 605 15.24 2.08 14.27
CA SER A 605 14.55 3.30 13.81
C SER A 605 13.26 3.05 13.03
N THR A 606 13.08 1.88 12.41
CA THR A 606 11.83 1.56 11.68
C THR A 606 10.65 1.40 12.62
N ALA A 607 10.81 0.70 13.75
CA ALA A 607 9.74 0.53 14.74
C ALA A 607 9.27 1.88 15.33
N ALA A 608 10.19 2.82 15.56
CA ALA A 608 9.84 4.14 16.05
C ALA A 608 9.11 4.99 14.99
N LEU A 609 9.50 4.84 13.72
CA LEU A 609 8.83 5.49 12.59
C LEU A 609 7.41 4.95 12.41
N ASP A 610 7.26 3.63 12.45
CA ASP A 610 6.00 2.92 12.42
C ASP A 610 5.03 3.41 13.49
N VAL A 611 5.49 3.51 14.75
CA VAL A 611 4.68 4.05 15.85
C VAL A 611 4.26 5.50 15.59
N ALA A 612 5.13 6.32 14.98
CA ALA A 612 4.77 7.69 14.60
C ALA A 612 3.70 7.71 13.48
N LEU A 613 3.78 6.81 12.50
CA LEU A 613 2.77 6.69 11.45
C LEU A 613 1.44 6.17 11.98
N GLU A 614 1.46 5.21 12.90
CA GLU A 614 0.27 4.72 13.59
C GLU A 614 -0.43 5.83 14.36
N ARG A 615 0.34 6.68 15.06
CA ARG A 615 -0.20 7.88 15.71
C ARG A 615 -0.89 8.79 14.69
N ASN A 616 -0.27 9.02 13.53
CA ASN A 616 -0.83 9.88 12.49
C ASN A 616 -2.13 9.30 11.90
N VAL A 617 -2.18 7.99 11.64
CA VAL A 617 -3.40 7.30 11.21
C VAL A 617 -4.49 7.35 12.29
N GLY A 618 -4.12 7.16 13.56
CA GLY A 618 -5.03 7.30 14.69
C GLY A 618 -5.64 8.71 14.78
N LEU A 619 -4.84 9.75 14.54
CA LEU A 619 -5.36 11.13 14.46
C LEU A 619 -6.33 11.33 13.29
N LEU A 620 -6.07 10.72 12.12
CA LEU A 620 -7.00 10.74 10.99
C LEU A 620 -8.32 10.03 11.31
N ASN A 621 -8.28 8.90 12.01
CA ASN A 621 -9.48 8.20 12.45
C ASN A 621 -10.26 9.02 13.49
N LYS A 622 -9.58 9.67 14.44
CA LYS A 622 -10.21 10.60 15.40
C LYS A 622 -10.89 11.78 14.70
N ALA A 623 -10.21 12.39 13.73
CA ALA A 623 -10.80 13.45 12.91
C ALA A 623 -12.01 12.95 12.09
N ALA A 624 -11.95 11.72 11.56
CA ALA A 624 -13.05 11.12 10.82
C ALA A 624 -14.28 10.83 11.69
N ARG A 625 -14.10 10.44 12.96
CA ARG A 625 -15.21 10.29 13.92
C ARG A 625 -15.93 11.60 14.16
N PHE A 626 -15.18 12.69 14.34
CA PHE A 626 -15.76 14.02 14.52
C PHE A 626 -16.65 14.38 13.32
N VAL A 627 -16.15 14.20 12.09
CA VAL A 627 -16.96 14.45 10.88
C VAL A 627 -18.19 13.52 10.83
N LYS A 628 -18.05 12.23 11.18
CA LYS A 628 -19.16 11.27 11.16
C LYS A 628 -20.26 11.61 12.18
N SER A 629 -19.90 12.16 13.34
CA SER A 629 -20.85 12.57 14.37
C SER A 629 -21.77 13.71 13.93
N MET A 630 -21.41 14.44 12.87
CA MET A 630 -22.26 15.50 12.30
C MET A 630 -23.49 14.98 11.56
N ASP A 631 -23.55 13.68 11.31
CA ASP A 631 -24.65 13.01 10.60
C ASP A 631 -25.61 12.28 11.57
N SER A 632 -25.35 12.24 12.88
CA SER A 632 -26.28 11.66 13.86
C SER A 632 -27.38 12.64 14.29
N GLU A 633 -28.61 12.13 14.40
CA GLU A 633 -29.77 12.89 14.91
C GLU A 633 -29.49 13.36 16.36
N GLY A 634 -29.36 14.67 16.55
CA GLY A 634 -29.00 15.30 17.83
C GLY A 634 -27.68 16.09 17.84
N GLY A 635 -26.90 16.05 16.75
CA GLY A 635 -25.56 16.64 16.72
C GLY A 635 -24.56 15.87 17.61
N PRO A 636 -23.31 16.32 17.72
CA PRO A 636 -22.28 15.64 18.51
C PRO A 636 -22.52 15.63 20.04
N GLY A 637 -23.60 16.25 20.54
CA GLY A 637 -23.85 16.51 21.97
C GLY A 637 -24.08 15.31 22.92
N ALA A 638 -23.60 14.10 22.63
CA ALA A 638 -23.84 12.91 23.48
C ALA A 638 -22.61 12.05 23.82
N LEU A 639 -21.39 12.35 23.34
CA LEU A 639 -20.22 11.48 23.56
C LEU A 639 -19.12 12.15 24.37
N ALA A 640 -18.90 11.62 25.58
CA ALA A 640 -17.99 12.11 26.62
C ALA A 640 -16.48 12.19 26.28
N ASN A 641 -16.04 12.01 25.03
CA ASN A 641 -14.63 11.96 24.63
C ASN A 641 -14.31 12.81 23.38
N GLU A 642 -14.94 13.97 23.28
CA GLU A 642 -15.01 14.75 22.06
C GLU A 642 -13.84 15.74 21.84
N HIS A 643 -13.19 16.23 22.89
CA HIS A 643 -12.03 17.13 22.77
C HIS A 643 -10.91 16.51 21.91
N GLY A 644 -10.56 15.24 22.15
CA GLY A 644 -9.50 14.57 21.41
C GLY A 644 -9.81 14.34 19.93
N CYS A 645 -11.09 14.17 19.57
CA CYS A 645 -11.53 14.04 18.18
C CYS A 645 -11.62 15.39 17.48
N ALA A 646 -12.18 16.40 18.16
CA ALA A 646 -12.25 17.77 17.70
C ALA A 646 -10.86 18.38 17.49
N ALA A 647 -9.93 18.20 18.43
CA ALA A 647 -8.54 18.67 18.31
C ALA A 647 -7.79 17.99 17.16
N ALA A 648 -8.01 16.68 16.93
CA ALA A 648 -7.43 15.99 15.79
C ALA A 648 -8.00 16.51 14.45
N PHE A 649 -9.30 16.81 14.41
CA PHE A 649 -9.93 17.44 13.25
C PHE A 649 -9.41 18.85 13.01
N ASP A 650 -9.29 19.69 14.05
CA ASP A 650 -8.77 21.05 13.98
C ASP A 650 -7.33 21.11 13.41
N GLU A 651 -6.49 20.13 13.76
CA GLU A 651 -5.12 20.07 13.22
C GLU A 651 -5.06 19.61 11.75
N LEU A 652 -6.02 18.78 11.31
CA LEU A 652 -5.98 18.05 10.04
C LEU A 652 -7.01 18.49 8.98
N TRP A 653 -7.98 19.34 9.30
CA TRP A 653 -9.12 19.65 8.40
C TRP A 653 -8.71 20.16 7.01
N ASN A 654 -7.57 20.88 6.94
CA ASN A 654 -7.05 21.45 5.69
C ASN A 654 -5.99 20.59 5.00
N THR A 655 -5.84 19.32 5.40
CA THR A 655 -4.83 18.41 4.85
C THR A 655 -5.41 17.55 3.72
N ALA A 656 -4.58 17.21 2.74
CA ALA A 656 -4.95 16.25 1.70
C ALA A 656 -5.21 14.86 2.26
N ALA A 657 -4.48 14.48 3.32
CA ALA A 657 -4.59 13.18 3.95
C ALA A 657 -5.97 12.94 4.56
N LEU A 658 -6.57 13.93 5.23
CA LEU A 658 -7.92 13.80 5.76
C LEU A 658 -8.95 13.66 4.63
N LYS A 659 -8.85 14.47 3.57
CA LYS A 659 -9.77 14.40 2.42
C LYS A 659 -9.76 13.01 1.78
N GLU A 660 -8.58 12.46 1.50
CA GLU A 660 -8.44 11.10 0.95
C GLU A 660 -8.95 10.02 1.91
N HIS A 661 -8.74 10.20 3.22
CA HIS A 661 -9.19 9.26 4.24
C HIS A 661 -10.73 9.24 4.34
N LEU A 662 -11.38 10.41 4.38
CA LEU A 662 -12.85 10.51 4.44
C LEU A 662 -13.52 10.03 3.14
N ALA A 663 -12.95 10.34 1.98
CA ALA A 663 -13.43 9.84 0.69
C ALA A 663 -13.42 8.31 0.67
N ARG A 664 -12.35 7.68 1.19
CA ARG A 664 -12.22 6.23 1.30
C ARG A 664 -13.22 5.63 2.29
N LEU A 665 -13.38 6.24 3.47
CA LEU A 665 -14.24 5.70 4.54
C LEU A 665 -15.73 5.82 4.23
N PHE A 666 -16.17 6.94 3.64
CA PHE A 666 -17.59 7.18 3.36
C PHE A 666 -18.01 6.78 1.94
N GLY A 667 -17.06 6.46 1.05
CA GLY A 667 -17.36 6.17 -0.36
C GLY A 667 -17.98 7.37 -1.10
N LYS A 668 -17.71 8.59 -0.63
CA LYS A 668 -18.27 9.85 -1.14
C LYS A 668 -17.34 10.52 -2.15
N LEU A 669 -17.90 11.35 -3.03
CA LEU A 669 -17.12 12.15 -3.98
C LEU A 669 -16.35 13.27 -3.27
N GLU A 670 -15.27 13.77 -3.87
CA GLU A 670 -14.40 14.81 -3.26
C GLU A 670 -15.17 16.07 -2.84
N HIS A 671 -16.13 16.51 -3.66
CA HIS A 671 -17.02 17.64 -3.37
C HIS A 671 -17.87 17.41 -2.10
N GLU A 672 -18.44 16.21 -1.93
CA GLU A 672 -19.29 15.89 -0.77
C GLU A 672 -18.45 15.81 0.51
N VAL A 673 -17.22 15.30 0.40
CA VAL A 673 -16.25 15.29 1.49
C VAL A 673 -15.88 16.72 1.90
N LEU A 674 -15.67 17.62 0.94
CA LEU A 674 -15.38 19.03 1.22
C LEU A 674 -16.56 19.72 1.94
N GLN A 675 -17.80 19.43 1.54
CA GLN A 675 -18.99 19.94 2.23
C GLN A 675 -19.06 19.42 3.67
N ALA A 676 -18.82 18.13 3.89
CA ALA A 676 -18.81 17.53 5.23
C ALA A 676 -17.72 18.13 6.14
N ILE A 677 -16.50 18.33 5.62
CA ILE A 677 -15.42 19.01 6.33
C ILE A 677 -15.81 20.46 6.66
N THR A 678 -16.42 21.18 5.72
CA THR A 678 -16.82 22.57 5.92
C THR A 678 -17.90 22.67 7.01
N LYS A 679 -18.91 21.79 6.98
CA LYS A 679 -19.95 21.69 8.00
C LYS A 679 -19.36 21.42 9.38
N ALA A 680 -18.48 20.41 9.49
CA ALA A 680 -17.82 20.07 10.74
C ALA A 680 -16.95 21.22 11.28
N ARG A 681 -16.27 21.96 10.39
CA ARG A 681 -15.46 23.12 10.77
C ARG A 681 -16.29 24.29 11.29
N CYS A 682 -17.37 24.66 10.61
CA CYS A 682 -18.26 25.72 11.09
C CYS A 682 -18.82 25.38 12.48
N TYR A 683 -19.27 24.14 12.66
CA TYR A 683 -19.77 23.67 13.95
C TYR A 683 -18.72 23.73 15.05
N LEU A 684 -17.48 23.29 14.76
CA LEU A 684 -16.39 23.36 15.73
C LEU A 684 -16.08 24.80 16.15
N GLN A 685 -16.08 25.74 15.19
CA GLN A 685 -15.80 27.15 15.46
C GLN A 685 -16.88 27.81 16.31
N GLU A 686 -18.14 27.47 16.08
CA GLU A 686 -19.28 27.96 16.88
C GLU A 686 -19.27 27.40 18.31
N ASN A 687 -18.78 26.17 18.48
CA ASN A 687 -18.77 25.48 19.76
C ASN A 687 -17.36 25.38 20.38
N TYR A 688 -16.41 26.21 19.93
CA TYR A 688 -14.99 26.11 20.31
C TYR A 688 -14.81 26.08 21.83
N MET A 689 -15.54 26.93 22.57
CA MET A 689 -15.43 27.06 24.02
C MET A 689 -15.86 25.78 24.76
N VAL A 690 -16.83 25.04 24.22
CA VAL A 690 -17.28 23.75 24.77
C VAL A 690 -16.19 22.70 24.53
N TYR A 691 -15.67 22.62 23.31
CA TYR A 691 -14.60 21.67 23.01
C TYR A 691 -13.29 22.01 23.71
N ALA A 692 -12.98 23.27 23.97
CA ALA A 692 -11.86 23.70 24.79
C ALA A 692 -12.10 23.45 26.31
N GLY A 693 -13.34 23.13 26.70
CA GLY A 693 -13.83 22.99 28.08
C GLY A 693 -13.73 24.25 28.92
N ILE A 694 -13.75 25.40 28.27
CA ILE A 694 -13.89 26.70 28.94
C ILE A 694 -15.32 26.82 29.50
N VAL A 695 -16.32 26.24 28.82
CA VAL A 695 -17.72 26.19 29.24
C VAL A 695 -18.30 24.78 29.08
N GLN A 696 -19.29 24.43 29.91
CA GLN A 696 -19.95 23.11 29.82
C GLN A 696 -20.97 23.02 28.69
N ALA A 697 -21.66 24.13 28.35
CA ALA A 697 -22.73 24.14 27.35
C ALA A 697 -22.76 25.41 26.51
N SER A 698 -22.74 26.60 27.12
CA SER A 698 -22.79 27.87 26.41
C SER A 698 -22.09 28.98 27.20
N VAL A 699 -21.63 30.01 26.48
CA VAL A 699 -21.12 31.25 27.09
C VAL A 699 -22.30 32.10 27.53
N VAL A 700 -22.28 32.57 28.78
CA VAL A 700 -23.29 33.49 29.35
C VAL A 700 -22.53 34.59 30.09
N CYS A 701 -22.82 35.86 29.80
CA CYS A 701 -22.19 36.99 30.46
C CYS A 701 -23.12 37.54 31.56
N GLU A 702 -22.56 37.93 32.71
CA GLU A 702 -23.29 38.73 33.69
C GLU A 702 -23.35 40.17 33.19
N ALA A 703 -24.56 40.70 32.99
CA ALA A 703 -24.77 42.02 32.42
C ALA A 703 -24.40 43.13 33.42
N ILE A 704 -23.41 43.95 33.07
CA ILE A 704 -22.93 45.04 33.96
C ILE A 704 -23.35 46.43 33.44
N ASP A 705 -23.45 46.65 32.11
CA ASP A 705 -23.55 48.03 31.58
C ASP A 705 -24.05 48.20 30.12
N GLY A 706 -24.89 47.31 29.57
CA GLY A 706 -25.56 47.53 28.27
C GLY A 706 -24.63 47.53 27.03
N SER A 707 -23.35 47.23 27.22
CA SER A 707 -22.36 46.99 26.19
C SER A 707 -22.55 45.61 25.53
N THR A 708 -22.14 45.44 24.27
CA THR A 708 -22.19 44.14 23.59
C THR A 708 -21.23 43.17 24.26
N GLN A 709 -21.76 42.09 24.81
CA GLN A 709 -21.02 41.05 25.53
C GLN A 709 -20.73 39.83 24.64
N LEU A 710 -19.86 38.92 25.09
CA LEU A 710 -19.43 37.73 24.34
C LEU A 710 -20.59 36.78 23.99
N ASP A 711 -21.59 36.66 24.86
CA ASP A 711 -22.79 35.86 24.66
C ASP A 711 -23.77 36.46 23.62
N ALA A 712 -23.63 37.75 23.31
CA ALA A 712 -24.42 38.44 22.28
C ALA A 712 -23.79 38.37 20.87
N LEU A 713 -22.62 37.75 20.70
CA LEU A 713 -21.98 37.58 19.41
C LEU A 713 -22.73 36.57 18.53
N ASN A 714 -22.98 36.94 17.28
CA ASN A 714 -23.57 36.01 16.31
C ASN A 714 -22.55 34.93 15.87
N PRO A 715 -23.00 33.85 15.19
CA PRO A 715 -22.12 32.76 14.75
C PRO A 715 -20.95 33.22 13.85
N ASP A 716 -21.14 34.23 13.02
CA ASP A 716 -20.08 34.72 12.12
C ASP A 716 -18.98 35.46 12.88
N CYS A 717 -19.35 36.27 13.87
CA CYS A 717 -18.42 36.90 14.80
C CYS A 717 -17.63 35.84 15.58
N TRP A 718 -18.31 34.81 16.09
CA TRP A 718 -17.65 33.70 16.78
C TRP A 718 -16.66 32.96 15.89
N ARG A 719 -17.04 32.63 14.65
CA ARG A 719 -16.13 32.00 13.66
C ARG A 719 -14.91 32.88 13.36
N ALA A 720 -15.10 34.21 13.30
CA ALA A 720 -14.02 35.17 13.06
C ALA A 720 -13.04 35.27 14.24
N VAL A 721 -13.48 35.03 15.48
CA VAL A 721 -12.61 34.91 16.65
C VAL A 721 -11.93 33.54 16.66
N ALA A 722 -12.71 32.46 16.55
CA ALA A 722 -12.24 31.09 16.67
C ALA A 722 -11.25 30.68 15.58
N GLN A 723 -11.24 31.31 14.40
CA GLN A 723 -10.25 31.02 13.35
C GLN A 723 -8.79 31.30 13.75
N TYR A 724 -8.57 32.11 14.80
CA TYR A 724 -7.24 32.40 15.35
C TYR A 724 -6.88 31.50 16.53
N LEU A 725 -7.80 30.65 16.97
CA LEU A 725 -7.61 29.74 18.10
C LEU A 725 -7.38 28.32 17.58
N LYS A 726 -6.67 27.51 18.38
CA LYS A 726 -6.48 26.09 18.10
C LYS A 726 -6.70 25.26 19.34
N LEU A 727 -7.45 24.19 19.21
CA LEU A 727 -7.66 23.26 20.32
C LEU A 727 -6.38 22.56 20.77
N SER A 728 -5.41 22.40 19.86
CA SER A 728 -4.09 21.84 20.21
C SER A 728 -3.30 22.67 21.21
N ASP A 729 -3.62 23.96 21.33
CA ASP A 729 -2.90 24.90 22.22
C ASP A 729 -3.47 24.85 23.65
N VAL A 730 -4.65 24.24 23.83
CA VAL A 730 -5.29 24.02 25.13
C VAL A 730 -4.73 22.73 25.75
N LYS A 731 -4.12 22.83 26.93
CA LYS A 731 -3.56 21.65 27.61
C LYS A 731 -4.69 20.81 28.21
N ALA A 732 -4.73 19.54 27.81
CA ALA A 732 -5.66 18.56 28.37
C ALA A 732 -5.48 18.27 29.88
N SER A 733 -4.44 18.81 30.54
CA SER A 733 -4.26 18.69 31.99
C SER A 733 -5.20 19.61 32.80
N ASP A 734 -5.87 20.55 32.12
CA ASP A 734 -6.73 21.55 32.73
C ASP A 734 -8.23 21.26 32.45
N LEU A 735 -8.53 20.05 31.94
CA LEU A 735 -9.85 19.55 31.51
C LEU A 735 -10.33 18.37 32.37
#